data_AF-A0A1F6RI46-F1
#
_entry.id   AF-A0A1F6RI46-F1
#
_cell.length_a   1.000
_cell.length_b   1.000
_cell.length_c   1.000
_cell.angle_alpha   90.00
_cell.angle_beta   90.00
_cell.angle_gamma   90.00
#
_symmetry.space_group_name_H-M   'P 1'
#
loop_
_entity.id
_entity.type
_entity.pdbx_description
1 polymer ?
#
loop_
_entity_poly.entity_id
_entity_poly.type
_entity_poly.pdbx_seq_one_letter_code
_entity_poly.pdbx_strand_id
1 'polypeptide(L)'
;MKKIIAAIFLTLVFFATNNFPCFAGGPLVVKGGMSITYGTRPFLYRYDQGSLGMFSNAEIIAIIEDLYNDWETVSTTEVNFKRDNPGSLDFDVTAANFDSILNSEDLLGYTPVIFDSDGSLLNAFLGSGAGNSVLGLAGPVTVSSGPLANQIAESQAIFNGRFIDGTDTGSNPESTADSLKGTIIHETGHGIGLDHSQINLEAIKPGATQSIRDTVPLMFPVAVNDLFLIRRDDASAISLLYPNQSQLGSFGKIEGKVFRKDGITPVQGANVIARSVDDPTLEAISCVSDYLTENTGLYTLFAVPPGNYKIEIEPIDLSFTGGSGVGPFTASTTDKSFQNPVPAGFYTGPDKPITTDETLALTVNVLAGQIISDVNIIASTTVGSSSSSSGTAANINEIEPNDSVDQAQSITPPSVVSGQISSSDDGEIKLSSDTGATVIISDLFKFTVSETSSLNALLQIESDSQENDLDLVLLNSDGSDIIDSSSQTGNADELITKTIAPGTYLVGVGAFSGTASYKLTVNAESSGTGTPTLTLTGPETLILNASGINNKVMLVASATNFSAPSKCLVTTSDVLTVKPRPLSFMLSSSISTKKIKVKVKNAAAMSIIESGESQSVTIDVTCTNGANEQFDLLISPTADSVINERIYSRVIKK
;
A
#
# COMPACT_ATOMS: atom_id res chain seq x y z
N MET A 1 11.35 41.34 2.74
CA MET A 1 11.35 39.94 3.21
C MET A 1 11.41 39.08 1.96
N LYS A 2 12.41 38.22 1.77
CA LYS A 2 12.43 37.37 0.55
C LYS A 2 11.46 36.21 0.74
N LYS A 3 10.40 36.14 -0.07
CA LYS A 3 9.62 34.91 -0.24
C LYS A 3 10.55 33.79 -0.66
N ILE A 4 10.38 32.62 -0.07
CA ILE A 4 11.02 31.39 -0.54
C ILE A 4 9.87 30.56 -1.07
N ILE A 5 9.78 30.46 -2.39
CA ILE A 5 8.85 29.55 -3.06
C ILE A 5 9.43 28.15 -2.85
N ALA A 6 8.67 27.25 -2.22
CA ALA A 6 8.92 25.82 -2.34
C ALA A 6 8.56 25.44 -3.78
N ALA A 7 9.52 25.55 -4.70
CA ALA A 7 9.29 25.24 -6.11
C ALA A 7 9.20 23.73 -6.28
N ILE A 8 7.98 23.21 -6.41
CA ILE A 8 7.70 21.82 -6.78
C ILE A 8 7.69 21.75 -8.31
N PHE A 9 8.64 21.02 -8.89
CA PHE A 9 8.61 20.56 -10.27
C PHE A 9 8.54 19.03 -10.27
N LEU A 10 7.34 18.49 -10.48
CA LEU A 10 6.96 17.76 -11.69
C LEU A 10 5.84 16.78 -11.36
N THR A 11 4.81 16.91 -12.18
CA THR A 11 3.75 15.97 -12.50
C THR A 11 4.31 14.73 -13.23
N LEU A 12 3.47 13.73 -13.48
CA LEU A 12 3.80 12.50 -14.20
C LEU A 12 4.81 12.68 -15.37
N VAL A 13 6.01 12.11 -15.16
CA VAL A 13 7.11 11.76 -16.11
C VAL A 13 8.17 12.84 -16.45
N PHE A 14 9.38 12.60 -15.88
CA PHE A 14 10.77 12.96 -16.25
C PHE A 14 11.11 14.38 -16.75
N PHE A 15 11.77 15.19 -15.91
CA PHE A 15 13.19 15.58 -16.00
C PHE A 15 13.57 16.51 -14.82
N ALA A 16 14.79 16.33 -14.29
CA ALA A 16 15.31 16.94 -13.06
C ALA A 16 15.52 18.47 -13.14
N THR A 17 15.31 19.20 -12.03
CA THR A 17 16.37 19.91 -11.27
C THR A 17 15.86 20.69 -10.05
N ASN A 18 16.63 20.58 -8.95
CA ASN A 18 16.80 21.46 -7.76
C ASN A 18 15.77 21.48 -6.60
N ASN A 19 16.04 20.59 -5.63
CA ASN A 19 16.28 20.81 -4.19
C ASN A 19 15.36 21.73 -3.37
N PHE A 20 14.26 21.15 -2.86
CA PHE A 20 13.77 21.30 -1.48
C PHE A 20 13.01 20.00 -1.08
N PRO A 21 12.98 19.61 0.21
CA PRO A 21 12.40 18.33 0.62
C PRO A 21 10.86 18.29 0.42
N CYS A 22 10.38 17.31 -0.35
CA CYS A 22 9.00 16.76 -0.32
C CYS A 22 8.88 15.79 0.87
N PHE A 23 7.73 15.38 1.40
CA PHE A 23 7.56 14.68 2.72
C PHE A 23 6.34 13.72 2.96
N ALA A 24 6.44 12.43 2.70
CA ALA A 24 5.28 11.55 2.50
C ALA A 24 4.49 11.10 3.71
N GLY A 25 3.22 10.77 3.45
CA GLY A 25 2.28 10.25 4.42
C GLY A 25 2.20 11.20 5.62
N GLY A 26 2.16 12.50 5.33
CA GLY A 26 2.51 13.51 6.32
C GLY A 26 2.69 14.93 5.74
N PRO A 27 3.40 15.80 6.46
CA PRO A 27 3.51 17.23 6.15
C PRO A 27 4.47 17.53 5.00
N LEU A 28 3.98 18.05 3.87
CA LEU A 28 4.76 18.53 2.72
C LEU A 28 5.87 19.53 3.07
N VAL A 29 5.74 20.25 4.18
CA VAL A 29 6.78 21.17 4.65
C VAL A 29 7.03 20.96 6.13
N VAL A 30 8.29 20.74 6.49
CA VAL A 30 8.75 20.65 7.87
C VAL A 30 9.84 21.68 8.14
N LYS A 31 9.77 22.32 9.30
CA LYS A 31 10.79 23.28 9.75
C LYS A 31 11.04 23.12 11.24
N GLY A 32 12.28 22.77 11.59
CA GLY A 32 12.72 22.65 12.99
C GLY A 32 11.92 21.62 13.79
N GLY A 33 11.67 20.45 13.21
CA GLY A 33 10.94 19.37 13.88
C GLY A 33 9.42 19.56 13.92
N MET A 34 8.85 20.50 13.15
CA MET A 34 7.42 20.78 13.13
C MET A 34 6.86 20.74 11.71
N SER A 35 5.71 20.09 11.57
CA SER A 35 4.83 20.22 10.41
C SER A 35 4.41 21.69 10.22
N ILE A 36 4.50 22.20 9.00
CA ILE A 36 4.07 23.55 8.66
C ILE A 36 2.69 23.50 8.02
N THR A 37 1.73 24.12 8.71
CA THR A 37 0.30 24.10 8.34
C THR A 37 -0.25 25.53 8.33
N TYR A 38 -1.52 25.71 7.95
CA TYR A 38 -2.23 26.98 8.15
C TYR A 38 -2.53 27.30 9.63
N GLY A 39 -2.22 26.40 10.56
CA GLY A 39 -2.63 26.50 11.96
C GLY A 39 -4.15 26.51 12.06
N THR A 40 -4.72 27.51 12.76
CA THR A 40 -6.18 27.69 12.89
C THR A 40 -6.78 28.59 11.80
N ARG A 41 -5.96 29.07 10.85
CA ARG A 41 -6.45 29.87 9.74
C ARG A 41 -7.10 28.98 8.69
N PRO A 42 -8.13 29.46 7.97
CA PRO A 42 -8.62 28.76 6.80
C PRO A 42 -7.61 28.82 5.66
N PHE A 43 -7.69 27.85 4.76
CA PHE A 43 -7.22 27.97 3.38
C PHE A 43 -8.10 29.01 2.68
N LEU A 44 -7.60 30.25 2.61
CA LEU A 44 -8.32 31.39 2.02
C LEU A 44 -8.01 31.46 0.53
N TYR A 45 -9.01 31.42 -0.35
CA TYR A 45 -8.77 31.34 -1.80
C TYR A 45 -9.63 32.29 -2.64
N ARG A 46 -9.14 32.58 -3.85
CA ARG A 46 -9.86 33.31 -4.91
C ARG A 46 -9.71 32.59 -6.24
N TYR A 47 -10.80 32.51 -6.99
CA TYR A 47 -10.77 31.91 -8.33
C TYR A 47 -10.41 32.89 -9.42
N ASP A 48 -9.82 32.33 -10.46
CA ASP A 48 -9.70 32.94 -11.77
C ASP A 48 -11.05 33.30 -12.41
N GLN A 49 -10.99 34.13 -13.46
CA GLN A 49 -12.15 34.49 -14.29
C GLN A 49 -12.28 33.61 -15.56
N GLY A 50 -11.23 32.87 -15.92
CA GLY A 50 -11.19 32.03 -17.14
C GLY A 50 -12.03 30.76 -17.09
N SER A 51 -12.08 30.05 -18.22
CA SER A 51 -12.58 28.68 -18.33
C SER A 51 -11.49 27.65 -18.02
N LEU A 52 -11.86 26.38 -17.86
CA LEU A 52 -10.90 25.28 -17.74
C LEU A 52 -11.24 24.17 -18.75
N GLY A 53 -10.57 24.20 -19.90
CA GLY A 53 -10.80 23.25 -20.99
C GLY A 53 -12.26 23.34 -21.47
N MET A 54 -12.98 22.22 -21.45
CA MET A 54 -14.41 22.19 -21.79
C MET A 54 -15.34 22.83 -20.75
N PHE A 55 -14.89 23.11 -19.53
CA PHE A 55 -15.74 23.67 -18.47
C PHE A 55 -15.77 25.19 -18.50
N SER A 56 -16.97 25.77 -18.40
CA SER A 56 -17.12 27.20 -18.12
C SER A 56 -16.63 27.55 -16.72
N ASN A 57 -16.30 28.83 -16.48
CA ASN A 57 -15.86 29.33 -15.18
C ASN A 57 -16.83 28.93 -14.03
N ALA A 58 -18.13 29.07 -14.26
CA ALA A 58 -19.14 28.73 -13.25
C ALA A 58 -19.20 27.23 -12.95
N GLU A 59 -19.04 26.38 -13.96
CA GLU A 59 -19.05 24.92 -13.80
C GLU A 59 -17.81 24.44 -13.04
N ILE A 60 -16.62 24.91 -13.41
CA ILE A 60 -15.40 24.48 -12.73
C ILE A 60 -15.33 24.98 -11.28
N ILE A 61 -15.83 26.20 -11.00
CA ILE A 61 -15.96 26.69 -9.63
C ILE A 61 -16.87 25.76 -8.81
N ALA A 62 -18.04 25.38 -9.35
CA ALA A 62 -18.93 24.48 -8.63
C ALA A 62 -18.28 23.11 -8.34
N ILE A 63 -17.54 22.57 -9.31
CA ILE A 63 -16.78 21.33 -9.15
C ILE A 63 -15.72 21.46 -8.04
N ILE A 64 -14.94 22.55 -8.01
CA ILE A 64 -13.89 22.73 -7.00
C ILE A 64 -14.49 22.90 -5.60
N GLU A 65 -15.60 23.63 -5.46
CA GLU A 65 -16.30 23.77 -4.17
C GLU A 65 -16.78 22.41 -3.63
N ASP A 66 -17.31 21.53 -4.50
CA ASP A 66 -17.70 20.17 -4.10
C ASP A 66 -16.48 19.36 -3.63
N LEU A 67 -15.34 19.45 -4.34
CA LEU A 67 -14.10 18.75 -3.98
C LEU A 67 -13.45 19.29 -2.69
N TYR A 68 -13.59 20.58 -2.40
CA TYR A 68 -13.15 21.14 -1.12
C TYR A 68 -13.99 20.60 0.03
N ASN A 69 -15.30 20.47 -0.18
CA ASN A 69 -16.18 19.85 0.81
C ASN A 69 -15.81 18.39 1.10
N ASP A 70 -15.32 17.62 0.12
CA ASP A 70 -14.84 16.25 0.37
C ASP A 70 -13.74 16.21 1.45
N TRP A 71 -12.77 17.13 1.42
CA TRP A 71 -11.76 17.26 2.48
C TRP A 71 -12.36 17.66 3.84
N GLU A 72 -13.34 18.58 3.86
CA GLU A 72 -14.01 19.01 5.10
C GLU A 72 -14.91 17.93 5.71
N THR A 73 -15.36 16.95 4.92
CA THR A 73 -16.20 15.84 5.42
C THR A 73 -15.42 14.81 6.24
N VAL A 74 -14.08 14.83 6.19
CA VAL A 74 -13.24 13.94 6.98
C VAL A 74 -13.37 14.33 8.46
N SER A 75 -14.15 13.55 9.22
CA SER A 75 -14.52 13.89 10.60
C SER A 75 -13.36 14.18 11.56
N THR A 76 -12.19 13.57 11.33
CA THR A 76 -11.00 13.68 12.20
C THR A 76 -10.14 14.92 11.92
N THR A 77 -10.50 15.76 10.96
CA THR A 77 -9.81 17.01 10.64
C THR A 77 -10.70 18.25 10.86
N GLU A 78 -10.06 19.38 11.14
CA GLU A 78 -10.65 20.74 11.17
C GLU A 78 -10.11 21.61 10.04
N VAL A 79 -9.64 20.99 8.94
CA VAL A 79 -9.31 21.74 7.72
C VAL A 79 -10.52 22.57 7.29
N ASN A 80 -10.26 23.80 6.85
CA ASN A 80 -11.29 24.79 6.59
C ASN A 80 -10.96 25.55 5.32
N PHE A 81 -11.82 25.41 4.32
CA PHE A 81 -11.74 26.11 3.06
C PHE A 81 -12.65 27.34 3.11
N LYS A 82 -12.07 28.50 2.83
CA LYS A 82 -12.83 29.75 2.82
C LYS A 82 -12.60 30.51 1.53
N ARG A 83 -13.68 30.65 0.76
CA ARG A 83 -13.70 31.60 -0.34
C ARG A 83 -13.58 33.02 0.20
N ASP A 84 -12.63 33.78 -0.34
CA ASP A 84 -12.35 35.14 0.11
C ASP A 84 -13.47 36.12 -0.31
N ASN A 85 -13.36 37.38 0.13
CA ASN A 85 -14.23 38.48 -0.31
C ASN A 85 -13.38 39.68 -0.78
N PRO A 86 -13.29 39.95 -2.10
CA PRO A 86 -13.99 39.26 -3.19
C PRO A 86 -13.52 37.81 -3.37
N GLY A 87 -14.43 36.93 -3.81
CA GLY A 87 -14.16 35.49 -3.98
C GLY A 87 -13.49 35.08 -5.28
N SER A 88 -13.18 36.07 -6.12
CA SER A 88 -12.52 35.90 -7.41
C SER A 88 -11.51 37.03 -7.63
N LEU A 89 -10.57 36.78 -8.53
CA LEU A 89 -9.66 37.77 -9.08
C LEU A 89 -10.43 38.77 -9.96
N ASP A 90 -9.87 39.96 -10.15
CA ASP A 90 -10.47 41.01 -10.99
C ASP A 90 -10.27 40.77 -12.50
N PHE A 91 -9.45 39.77 -12.87
CA PHE A 91 -9.08 39.45 -14.24
C PHE A 91 -8.76 37.96 -14.40
N ASP A 92 -8.73 37.52 -15.65
CA ASP A 92 -8.32 36.18 -16.07
C ASP A 92 -6.79 36.06 -16.11
N VAL A 93 -6.22 35.06 -15.43
CA VAL A 93 -4.78 34.83 -15.35
C VAL A 93 -4.35 33.94 -16.52
N THR A 94 -3.47 34.47 -17.36
CA THR A 94 -3.01 33.85 -18.60
C THR A 94 -1.49 33.90 -18.70
N ALA A 95 -0.94 33.23 -19.71
CA ALA A 95 0.48 33.32 -20.06
C ALA A 95 1.01 34.77 -20.24
N ALA A 96 0.13 35.74 -20.51
CA ALA A 96 0.52 37.13 -20.75
C ALA A 96 0.59 38.01 -19.48
N ASN A 97 -0.03 37.59 -18.36
CA ASN A 97 -0.21 38.46 -17.18
C ASN A 97 0.01 37.76 -15.82
N PHE A 98 0.44 36.50 -15.81
CA PHE A 98 0.59 35.70 -14.59
C PHE A 98 1.64 36.22 -13.60
N ASP A 99 2.63 37.00 -14.05
CA ASP A 99 3.77 37.43 -13.22
C ASP A 99 3.34 38.12 -11.91
N SER A 100 2.32 38.97 -11.97
CA SER A 100 1.82 39.70 -10.80
C SER A 100 1.14 38.82 -9.76
N ILE A 101 0.78 37.58 -10.12
CA ILE A 101 0.11 36.62 -9.25
C ILE A 101 1.11 35.53 -8.83
N LEU A 102 1.71 34.83 -9.79
CA LEU A 102 2.56 33.67 -9.51
C LEU A 102 3.99 34.04 -9.11
N ASN A 103 4.52 35.15 -9.64
CA ASN A 103 5.88 35.63 -9.37
C ASN A 103 5.89 36.85 -8.41
N SER A 104 4.78 37.13 -7.72
CA SER A 104 4.69 38.26 -6.80
C SER A 104 5.72 38.17 -5.67
N GLU A 105 6.50 39.23 -5.46
CA GLU A 105 7.45 39.33 -4.34
C GLU A 105 6.75 39.48 -2.98
N ASP A 106 5.53 40.02 -2.95
CA ASP A 106 4.74 40.26 -1.73
C ASP A 106 3.57 39.27 -1.63
N LEU A 107 3.26 38.80 -0.42
CA LEU A 107 2.17 37.84 -0.19
C LEU A 107 0.86 38.45 -0.72
N LEU A 108 0.11 37.65 -1.48
CA LEU A 108 -1.22 38.05 -1.99
C LEU A 108 -2.23 38.12 -0.85
N GLY A 109 -2.01 37.32 0.21
CA GLY A 109 -2.92 37.19 1.33
C GLY A 109 -4.05 36.21 1.09
N TYR A 110 -4.05 35.53 -0.06
CA TYR A 110 -4.99 34.48 -0.46
C TYR A 110 -4.28 33.51 -1.42
N THR A 111 -4.83 32.32 -1.58
CA THR A 111 -4.41 31.34 -2.59
C THR A 111 -5.12 31.62 -3.92
N PRO A 112 -4.41 32.00 -4.99
CA PRO A 112 -5.01 32.08 -6.33
C PRO A 112 -5.24 30.66 -6.85
N VAL A 113 -6.47 30.40 -7.31
CA VAL A 113 -6.86 29.17 -8.01
C VAL A 113 -7.04 29.51 -9.48
N ILE A 114 -6.03 29.19 -10.29
CA ILE A 114 -5.86 29.63 -11.68
C ILE A 114 -6.31 28.55 -12.65
N PHE A 115 -6.98 28.97 -13.72
CA PHE A 115 -7.51 28.07 -14.75
C PHE A 115 -6.73 28.24 -16.06
N ASP A 116 -5.73 27.37 -16.29
CA ASP A 116 -4.97 27.35 -17.54
C ASP A 116 -5.74 26.53 -18.59
N SER A 117 -6.64 27.19 -19.32
CA SER A 117 -7.59 26.49 -20.19
C SER A 117 -6.94 25.69 -21.33
N ASP A 118 -5.73 26.03 -21.76
CA ASP A 118 -5.06 25.45 -22.94
C ASP A 118 -3.61 24.98 -22.69
N GLY A 119 -3.11 25.12 -21.46
CA GLY A 119 -1.76 24.76 -21.07
C GLY A 119 -0.70 25.82 -21.40
N SER A 120 -1.10 26.97 -21.98
CA SER A 120 -0.16 28.01 -22.39
C SER A 120 0.47 28.74 -21.20
N LEU A 121 -0.25 28.91 -20.09
CA LEU A 121 0.29 29.52 -18.88
C LEU A 121 1.36 28.62 -18.28
N LEU A 122 1.13 27.32 -18.19
CA LEU A 122 2.11 26.34 -17.71
C LEU A 122 3.36 26.31 -18.58
N ASN A 123 3.20 26.40 -19.90
CA ASN A 123 4.34 26.54 -20.81
C ASN A 123 5.15 27.81 -20.54
N ALA A 124 4.48 28.92 -20.19
CA ALA A 124 5.16 30.17 -19.87
C ALA A 124 5.82 30.15 -18.48
N PHE A 125 5.18 29.51 -17.49
CA PHE A 125 5.61 29.49 -16.10
C PHE A 125 6.69 28.44 -15.82
N LEU A 126 6.51 27.22 -16.33
CA LEU A 126 7.39 26.07 -16.07
C LEU A 126 8.33 25.77 -17.25
N GLY A 127 8.09 26.38 -18.40
CA GLY A 127 8.89 26.21 -19.61
C GLY A 127 8.19 25.41 -20.71
N SER A 128 8.73 25.53 -21.92
CA SER A 128 8.15 24.93 -23.13
C SER A 128 7.95 23.43 -22.98
N GLY A 129 6.70 22.98 -23.17
CA GLY A 129 6.31 21.57 -23.10
C GLY A 129 5.57 21.20 -21.82
N ALA A 130 5.66 22.01 -20.76
CA ALA A 130 5.00 21.75 -19.49
C ALA A 130 3.47 21.63 -19.63
N GLY A 131 2.85 22.42 -20.51
CA GLY A 131 1.42 22.31 -20.78
C GLY A 131 1.01 20.92 -21.28
N ASN A 132 1.92 20.12 -21.85
CA ASN A 132 1.63 18.76 -22.35
C ASN A 132 1.87 17.66 -21.32
N SER A 133 2.48 17.96 -20.17
CA SER A 133 2.88 16.96 -19.17
C SER A 133 2.38 17.26 -17.76
N VAL A 134 1.97 18.50 -17.50
CA VAL A 134 1.51 18.96 -16.18
C VAL A 134 -0.02 19.02 -16.15
N LEU A 135 -0.66 18.05 -15.47
CA LEU A 135 -2.10 18.02 -15.24
C LEU A 135 -2.59 19.17 -14.33
N GLY A 136 -1.77 19.53 -13.34
CA GLY A 136 -2.01 20.60 -12.40
C GLY A 136 -0.79 20.80 -11.50
N LEU A 137 -0.83 21.87 -10.72
CA LEU A 137 0.07 22.06 -9.59
C LEU A 137 -0.64 22.80 -8.46
N ALA A 138 -0.32 22.44 -7.23
CA ALA A 138 -0.50 23.34 -6.11
C ALA A 138 0.56 23.11 -5.03
N GLY A 139 0.80 24.15 -4.23
CA GLY A 139 1.77 24.03 -3.15
C GLY A 139 1.82 25.24 -2.22
N PRO A 140 2.35 25.06 -1.01
CA PRO A 140 2.41 26.08 0.01
C PRO A 140 3.51 27.09 -0.26
N VAL A 141 3.20 28.36 -0.04
CA VAL A 141 4.15 29.45 0.06
C VAL A 141 4.45 29.70 1.54
N THR A 142 5.72 29.62 1.91
CA THR A 142 6.18 29.90 3.28
C THR A 142 7.05 31.15 3.33
N VAL A 143 7.17 31.73 4.52
CA VAL A 143 8.05 32.88 4.77
C VAL A 143 9.11 32.54 5.79
N SER A 144 10.29 33.13 5.63
CA SER A 144 11.43 32.88 6.51
C SER A 144 11.36 33.64 7.85
N SER A 145 10.54 34.69 7.93
CA SER A 145 10.46 35.60 9.08
C SER A 145 9.07 36.22 9.22
N GLY A 146 8.80 36.82 10.37
CA GLY A 146 7.50 37.43 10.68
C GLY A 146 6.49 36.46 11.32
N PRO A 147 5.23 36.88 11.49
CA PRO A 147 4.22 36.12 12.23
C PRO A 147 3.84 34.78 11.58
N LEU A 148 4.08 34.62 10.27
CA LEU A 148 3.78 33.41 9.51
C LEU A 148 5.02 32.53 9.27
N ALA A 149 6.15 32.80 9.95
CA ALA A 149 7.41 32.10 9.66
C ALA A 149 7.39 30.58 9.90
N ASN A 150 6.42 30.10 10.69
CA ASN A 150 6.22 28.68 11.00
C ASN A 150 4.81 28.20 10.58
N GLN A 151 4.22 28.85 9.57
CA GLN A 151 2.91 28.51 9.02
C GLN A 151 2.96 28.58 7.50
N ILE A 152 2.03 27.92 6.84
CA ILE A 152 1.71 28.19 5.45
C ILE A 152 1.12 29.60 5.39
N ALA A 153 1.72 30.48 4.59
CA ALA A 153 1.29 31.88 4.50
C ALA A 153 0.12 32.03 3.53
N GLU A 154 0.24 31.38 2.38
CA GLU A 154 -0.71 31.22 1.28
C GLU A 154 -0.27 29.99 0.47
N SER A 155 -1.03 29.57 -0.52
CA SER A 155 -0.62 28.57 -1.50
C SER A 155 -0.79 29.12 -2.92
N GLN A 156 -0.39 28.37 -3.93
CA GLN A 156 -0.71 28.63 -5.33
C GLN A 156 -1.34 27.38 -5.91
N ALA A 157 -2.32 27.52 -6.81
CA ALA A 157 -2.92 26.41 -7.53
C ALA A 157 -3.17 26.78 -8.99
N ILE A 158 -2.75 25.91 -9.92
CA ILE A 158 -2.96 26.05 -11.37
C ILE A 158 -3.45 24.70 -11.90
N PHE A 159 -4.59 24.71 -12.58
CA PHE A 159 -5.14 23.51 -13.20
C PHE A 159 -5.09 23.60 -14.72
N ASN A 160 -4.74 22.49 -15.38
CA ASN A 160 -4.55 22.44 -16.83
C ASN A 160 -5.78 21.87 -17.54
N GLY A 161 -6.49 22.74 -18.27
CA GLY A 161 -7.66 22.39 -19.06
C GLY A 161 -7.34 21.75 -20.41
N ARG A 162 -6.07 21.76 -20.82
CA ARG A 162 -5.61 21.23 -22.11
C ARG A 162 -5.99 19.76 -22.34
N PHE A 163 -5.99 18.96 -21.27
CA PHE A 163 -6.28 17.52 -21.34
C PHE A 163 -7.79 17.23 -21.45
N ILE A 164 -8.65 18.24 -21.41
CA ILE A 164 -10.10 18.09 -21.52
C ILE A 164 -10.67 19.16 -22.45
N ASP A 165 -9.88 19.64 -23.41
CA ASP A 165 -10.28 20.71 -24.32
C ASP A 165 -11.04 20.19 -25.55
N GLY A 166 -11.12 18.85 -25.69
CA GLY A 166 -11.80 18.16 -26.78
C GLY A 166 -10.93 17.90 -28.00
N THR A 167 -9.62 18.16 -27.93
CA THR A 167 -8.67 18.00 -29.04
C THR A 167 -7.70 16.85 -28.76
N ASP A 168 -8.04 15.62 -29.16
CA ASP A 168 -7.20 14.43 -28.96
C ASP A 168 -6.16 14.24 -30.09
N THR A 169 -4.92 14.68 -29.85
CA THR A 169 -3.77 14.43 -30.73
C THR A 169 -2.56 13.95 -29.95
N GLY A 170 -1.56 13.34 -30.60
CA GLY A 170 -0.33 12.93 -29.92
C GLY A 170 0.46 14.06 -29.23
N SER A 171 0.21 15.33 -29.61
CA SER A 171 0.76 16.54 -28.99
C SER A 171 -0.26 17.29 -28.11
N ASN A 172 -1.46 16.74 -27.95
CA ASN A 172 -2.54 17.23 -27.12
C ASN A 172 -3.37 16.03 -26.64
N PRO A 173 -2.82 15.17 -25.77
CA PRO A 173 -3.55 13.98 -25.35
C PRO A 173 -4.75 14.39 -24.49
N GLU A 174 -5.89 13.73 -24.71
CA GLU A 174 -7.08 13.92 -23.87
C GLU A 174 -7.09 12.95 -22.68
N SER A 175 -7.66 13.41 -21.58
CA SER A 175 -7.99 12.67 -20.38
C SER A 175 -9.49 12.78 -20.10
N THR A 176 -9.96 12.09 -19.07
CA THR A 176 -11.36 12.17 -18.65
C THR A 176 -11.60 13.39 -17.78
N ALA A 177 -12.83 13.91 -17.79
CA ALA A 177 -13.24 14.94 -16.83
C ALA A 177 -13.09 14.49 -15.37
N ASP A 178 -13.23 13.18 -15.11
CA ASP A 178 -13.02 12.64 -13.77
C ASP A 178 -11.52 12.70 -13.40
N SER A 179 -10.61 12.34 -14.31
CA SER A 179 -9.16 12.48 -14.11
C SER A 179 -8.74 13.90 -13.71
N LEU A 180 -9.35 14.92 -14.32
CA LEU A 180 -9.13 16.31 -13.90
C LEU A 180 -9.62 16.58 -12.47
N LYS A 181 -10.82 16.12 -12.09
CA LYS A 181 -11.34 16.28 -10.72
C LYS A 181 -10.39 15.64 -9.71
N GLY A 182 -9.85 14.48 -10.06
CA GLY A 182 -8.82 13.80 -9.30
C GLY A 182 -7.56 14.61 -9.10
N THR A 183 -7.05 15.19 -10.18
CA THR A 183 -5.92 16.11 -10.14
C THR A 183 -6.24 17.29 -9.22
N ILE A 184 -7.42 17.92 -9.35
CA ILE A 184 -7.81 19.07 -8.54
C ILE A 184 -7.79 18.74 -7.04
N ILE A 185 -8.43 17.65 -6.63
CA ILE A 185 -8.52 17.30 -5.20
C ILE A 185 -7.16 16.82 -4.65
N HIS A 186 -6.33 16.16 -5.45
CA HIS A 186 -4.96 15.78 -5.13
C HIS A 186 -4.06 17.01 -4.90
N GLU A 187 -4.00 17.92 -5.88
CA GLU A 187 -3.21 19.15 -5.77
C GLU A 187 -3.70 20.02 -4.62
N THR A 188 -5.01 20.07 -4.37
CA THR A 188 -5.56 20.74 -3.19
C THR A 188 -4.95 20.19 -1.90
N GLY A 189 -4.69 18.89 -1.82
CA GLY A 189 -3.93 18.23 -0.75
C GLY A 189 -2.55 18.85 -0.55
N HIS A 190 -1.77 19.04 -1.61
CA HIS A 190 -0.51 19.79 -1.55
C HIS A 190 -0.71 21.24 -1.09
N GLY A 191 -1.74 21.90 -1.60
CA GLY A 191 -2.11 23.26 -1.20
C GLY A 191 -2.35 23.41 0.30
N ILE A 192 -2.91 22.39 0.97
CA ILE A 192 -3.12 22.36 2.42
C ILE A 192 -1.95 21.69 3.19
N GLY A 193 -0.88 21.33 2.51
CA GLY A 193 0.37 20.87 3.11
C GLY A 193 0.51 19.35 3.24
N LEU A 194 -0.28 18.55 2.54
CA LEU A 194 -0.06 17.11 2.40
C LEU A 194 1.02 16.84 1.36
N ASP A 195 1.88 15.89 1.63
CA ASP A 195 2.72 15.29 0.59
C ASP A 195 2.07 14.06 -0.02
N HIS A 196 2.78 13.45 -0.97
CA HIS A 196 2.41 12.15 -1.48
C HIS A 196 2.44 11.03 -0.44
N SER A 197 1.89 9.89 -0.81
CA SER A 197 1.86 8.68 0.00
C SER A 197 2.14 7.45 -0.85
N GLN A 198 2.85 6.47 -0.30
CA GLN A 198 3.11 5.19 -0.96
C GLN A 198 2.36 4.08 -0.22
N ILE A 199 1.26 3.61 -0.80
CA ILE A 199 0.57 2.40 -0.38
C ILE A 199 0.13 1.69 -1.65
N ASN A 200 0.24 0.35 -1.66
CA ASN A 200 -0.17 -0.51 -2.77
C ASN A 200 0.62 -0.24 -4.05
N LEU A 201 1.96 -0.19 -3.93
CA LEU A 201 2.90 0.08 -5.03
C LEU A 201 2.73 -0.85 -6.25
N GLU A 202 2.15 -2.04 -6.04
CA GLU A 202 1.75 -2.96 -7.12
C GLU A 202 0.85 -2.29 -8.19
N ALA A 203 0.14 -1.21 -7.85
CA ALA A 203 -0.70 -0.46 -8.78
C ALA A 203 0.05 0.12 -10.00
N ILE A 204 1.35 0.41 -9.87
CA ILE A 204 2.17 0.94 -10.96
C ILE A 204 3.01 -0.14 -11.67
N LYS A 205 2.96 -1.39 -11.19
CA LYS A 205 3.75 -2.48 -11.78
C LYS A 205 3.09 -3.01 -13.07
N PRO A 206 3.89 -3.50 -14.04
CA PRO A 206 3.33 -4.07 -15.27
C PRO A 206 2.33 -5.19 -14.99
N GLY A 207 1.16 -5.13 -15.62
CA GLY A 207 0.10 -6.14 -15.44
C GLY A 207 -0.88 -5.85 -14.29
N ALA A 208 -0.73 -4.74 -13.56
CA ALA A 208 -1.70 -4.32 -12.54
C ALA A 208 -3.13 -4.26 -13.10
N THR A 209 -4.09 -4.80 -12.36
CA THR A 209 -5.51 -4.71 -12.71
C THR A 209 -6.10 -3.38 -12.23
N GLN A 210 -7.23 -2.96 -12.80
CA GLN A 210 -7.93 -1.77 -12.31
C GLN A 210 -8.30 -1.90 -10.82
N SER A 211 -8.68 -3.09 -10.39
CA SER A 211 -9.01 -3.34 -8.98
C SER A 211 -7.85 -3.09 -8.02
N ILE A 212 -6.59 -3.24 -8.45
CA ILE A 212 -5.42 -2.87 -7.64
C ILE A 212 -5.21 -1.35 -7.71
N ARG A 213 -5.30 -0.77 -8.91
CA ARG A 213 -5.15 0.67 -9.10
C ARG A 213 -6.16 1.49 -8.31
N ASP A 214 -7.38 0.99 -8.15
CA ASP A 214 -8.43 1.65 -7.36
C ASP A 214 -8.14 1.65 -5.84
N THR A 215 -7.09 0.97 -5.36
CA THR A 215 -6.76 0.87 -3.93
C THR A 215 -5.72 1.88 -3.45
N VAL A 216 -5.10 2.64 -4.34
CA VAL A 216 -4.08 3.62 -3.93
C VAL A 216 -4.75 4.81 -3.21
N PRO A 217 -4.03 5.46 -2.28
CA PRO A 217 -4.47 6.71 -1.68
C PRO A 217 -4.63 7.83 -2.72
N LEU A 218 -5.44 8.84 -2.39
CA LEU A 218 -5.61 10.01 -3.24
C LEU A 218 -4.28 10.73 -3.48
N MET A 219 -3.44 10.82 -2.45
CA MET A 219 -2.10 11.42 -2.53
C MET A 219 -1.05 10.47 -3.13
N PHE A 220 -1.44 9.44 -3.89
CA PHE A 220 -0.47 8.59 -4.58
C PHE A 220 0.23 9.36 -5.73
N PRO A 221 1.57 9.26 -5.92
CA PRO A 221 2.32 10.13 -6.84
C PRO A 221 2.00 10.02 -8.33
N VAL A 222 1.24 9.01 -8.73
CA VAL A 222 1.00 8.64 -10.13
C VAL A 222 -0.50 8.43 -10.34
N ALA A 223 -1.07 9.11 -11.33
CA ALA A 223 -2.44 8.89 -11.75
C ALA A 223 -2.57 7.49 -12.38
N VAL A 224 -3.11 6.55 -11.60
CA VAL A 224 -3.29 5.13 -11.98
C VAL A 224 -4.77 4.75 -12.14
N ASN A 225 -5.69 5.61 -11.71
CA ASN A 225 -7.12 5.36 -11.76
C ASN A 225 -7.90 6.67 -12.00
N ASP A 226 -9.20 6.52 -12.28
CA ASP A 226 -10.18 7.61 -12.35
C ASP A 226 -11.07 7.67 -11.08
N LEU A 227 -10.64 7.05 -9.99
CA LEU A 227 -11.38 6.95 -8.72
C LEU A 227 -10.72 7.81 -7.64
N PHE A 228 -11.33 8.96 -7.36
CA PHE A 228 -10.76 9.97 -6.48
C PHE A 228 -11.48 9.97 -5.13
N LEU A 229 -11.14 9.00 -4.31
CA LEU A 229 -11.67 8.86 -2.97
C LEU A 229 -10.59 9.21 -1.96
N ILE A 230 -10.90 10.07 -1.00
CA ILE A 230 -10.06 10.22 0.20
C ILE A 230 -10.05 8.87 0.91
N ARG A 231 -8.89 8.20 0.90
CA ARG A 231 -8.68 6.91 1.54
C ARG A 231 -8.26 7.10 3.00
N ARG A 232 -8.13 5.98 3.70
CA ARG A 232 -7.75 5.97 5.12
C ARG A 232 -6.42 6.69 5.36
N ASP A 233 -5.46 6.51 4.47
CA ASP A 233 -4.15 7.15 4.56
C ASP A 233 -4.22 8.67 4.41
N ASP A 234 -4.95 9.16 3.40
CA ASP A 234 -5.18 10.59 3.18
C ASP A 234 -5.87 11.23 4.39
N ALA A 235 -6.89 10.55 4.94
CA ALA A 235 -7.62 10.97 6.13
C ALA A 235 -6.71 11.03 7.37
N SER A 236 -5.81 10.04 7.55
CA SER A 236 -4.81 10.05 8.62
C SER A 236 -3.85 11.23 8.46
N ALA A 237 -3.28 11.41 7.26
CA ALA A 237 -2.31 12.46 6.97
C ALA A 237 -2.90 13.86 7.19
N ILE A 238 -4.13 14.13 6.73
CA ILE A 238 -4.76 15.44 6.95
C ILE A 238 -5.12 15.65 8.42
N SER A 239 -5.52 14.60 9.12
CA SER A 239 -5.81 14.66 10.56
C SER A 239 -4.55 14.94 11.39
N LEU A 240 -3.38 14.49 10.94
CA LEU A 240 -2.10 14.83 11.57
C LEU A 240 -1.82 16.34 11.48
N LEU A 241 -2.19 16.99 10.37
CA LEU A 241 -1.93 18.41 10.14
C LEU A 241 -2.97 19.34 10.79
N TYR A 242 -4.25 18.94 10.74
CA TYR A 242 -5.38 19.75 11.22
C TYR A 242 -6.28 18.93 12.15
N PRO A 243 -5.80 18.47 13.31
CA PRO A 243 -6.52 17.49 14.13
C PRO A 243 -7.83 18.03 14.73
N ASN A 244 -8.95 17.32 14.50
CA ASN A 244 -10.20 17.53 15.23
C ASN A 244 -10.17 16.81 16.58
N GLN A 245 -9.77 17.54 17.62
CA GLN A 245 -9.61 16.99 18.98
C GLN A 245 -10.89 16.34 19.53
N SER A 246 -12.07 16.75 19.07
CA SER A 246 -13.35 16.18 19.51
C SER A 246 -13.61 14.76 18.99
N GLN A 247 -13.02 14.40 17.85
CA GLN A 247 -13.22 13.10 17.20
C GLN A 247 -12.07 12.13 17.46
N LEU A 248 -10.86 12.63 17.76
CA LEU A 248 -9.67 11.79 17.93
C LEU A 248 -9.76 10.76 19.06
N GLY A 249 -10.62 10.98 20.07
CA GLY A 249 -10.86 9.97 21.12
C GLY A 249 -11.44 8.65 20.61
N SER A 250 -12.02 8.63 19.41
CA SER A 250 -12.55 7.43 18.74
C SER A 250 -11.47 6.64 17.99
N PHE A 251 -10.24 7.18 17.90
CA PHE A 251 -9.13 6.62 17.13
C PHE A 251 -7.91 6.42 18.02
N GLY A 252 -7.05 5.50 17.65
CA GLY A 252 -5.75 5.31 18.27
C GLY A 252 -4.60 5.98 17.51
N LYS A 253 -3.40 5.77 18.01
CA LYS A 253 -2.14 6.23 17.42
C LYS A 253 -1.09 5.13 17.58
N ILE A 254 -0.25 4.93 16.57
CA ILE A 254 0.90 4.04 16.64
C ILE A 254 2.16 4.87 16.44
N GLU A 255 3.11 4.75 17.36
CA GLU A 255 4.38 5.49 17.33
C GLU A 255 5.56 4.56 17.58
N GLY A 256 6.63 4.79 16.85
CA GLY A 256 7.87 4.04 16.97
C GLY A 256 9.01 4.71 16.24
N LYS A 257 10.18 4.08 16.31
CA LYS A 257 11.37 4.49 15.56
C LYS A 257 11.85 3.35 14.69
N VAL A 258 12.36 3.70 13.51
CA VAL A 258 13.06 2.74 12.66
C VAL A 258 14.57 2.90 12.84
N PHE A 259 15.25 1.79 13.14
CA PHE A 259 16.70 1.73 13.28
C PHE A 259 17.31 0.79 12.23
N ARG A 260 18.58 1.01 11.91
CA ARG A 260 19.39 0.09 11.10
C ARG A 260 19.68 -1.20 11.88
N LYS A 261 20.32 -2.16 11.23
CA LYS A 261 20.73 -3.46 11.80
C LYS A 261 21.48 -3.36 13.15
N ASP A 262 22.17 -2.24 13.41
CA ASP A 262 22.88 -2.00 14.66
C ASP A 262 21.97 -1.68 15.86
N GLY A 263 20.68 -1.46 15.63
CA GLY A 263 19.70 -1.13 16.66
C GLY A 263 19.81 0.28 17.23
N ILE A 264 20.67 1.14 16.66
CA ILE A 264 20.98 2.46 17.21
C ILE A 264 20.92 3.55 16.14
N THR A 265 21.42 3.28 14.93
CA THR A 265 21.43 4.27 13.84
C THR A 265 20.02 4.45 13.30
N PRO A 266 19.44 5.65 13.34
CA PRO A 266 18.09 5.87 12.83
C PRO A 266 18.00 5.71 11.31
N VAL A 267 16.85 5.21 10.83
CA VAL A 267 16.52 5.21 9.41
C VAL A 267 15.75 6.46 9.07
N GLN A 268 16.26 7.21 8.10
CA GLN A 268 15.64 8.39 7.53
C GLN A 268 15.11 8.01 6.15
N GLY A 269 13.78 7.99 5.96
CA GLY A 269 13.19 7.72 4.64
C GLY A 269 12.74 6.28 4.39
N ALA A 270 12.31 5.54 5.42
CA ALA A 270 11.59 4.28 5.21
C ALA A 270 10.08 4.51 5.25
N ASN A 271 9.33 3.87 4.36
CA ASN A 271 7.87 3.88 4.45
C ASN A 271 7.42 2.88 5.51
N VAL A 272 6.67 3.32 6.51
CA VAL A 272 6.07 2.44 7.51
C VAL A 272 4.57 2.43 7.30
N ILE A 273 3.98 1.25 7.12
CA ILE A 273 2.55 1.08 6.84
C ILE A 273 1.93 0.22 7.93
N ALA A 274 0.78 0.62 8.45
CA ALA A 274 -0.11 -0.28 9.18
C ALA A 274 -1.28 -0.68 8.27
N ARG A 275 -1.43 -1.98 8.04
CA ARG A 275 -2.56 -2.57 7.31
C ARG A 275 -3.51 -3.24 8.27
N SER A 276 -4.80 -2.93 8.15
CA SER A 276 -5.85 -3.67 8.85
C SER A 276 -5.78 -5.15 8.50
N VAL A 277 -5.95 -6.03 9.49
CA VAL A 277 -6.07 -7.47 9.25
C VAL A 277 -7.37 -7.80 8.52
N ASP A 278 -8.42 -6.99 8.70
CA ASP A 278 -9.75 -7.24 8.13
C ASP A 278 -9.87 -6.72 6.68
N ASP A 279 -9.20 -5.61 6.37
CA ASP A 279 -9.11 -5.05 5.01
C ASP A 279 -7.71 -4.47 4.75
N PRO A 280 -6.72 -5.32 4.46
CA PRO A 280 -5.33 -4.88 4.30
C PRO A 280 -5.11 -4.01 3.07
N THR A 281 -6.07 -3.98 2.13
CA THR A 281 -5.97 -3.25 0.86
C THR A 281 -6.47 -1.82 0.96
N LEU A 282 -7.61 -1.58 1.60
CA LEU A 282 -8.26 -0.26 1.65
C LEU A 282 -8.12 0.43 3.00
N GLU A 283 -7.93 -0.34 4.09
CA GLU A 283 -7.76 0.18 5.44
C GLU A 283 -6.28 0.11 5.84
N ALA A 284 -5.50 0.98 5.20
CA ALA A 284 -4.06 1.12 5.45
C ALA A 284 -3.68 2.60 5.69
N ILE A 285 -2.67 2.81 6.53
CA ILE A 285 -2.10 4.12 6.88
C ILE A 285 -0.59 4.01 6.78
N SER A 286 0.06 5.02 6.19
CA SER A 286 1.50 5.11 6.02
C SER A 286 2.07 6.36 6.70
N CYS A 287 3.36 6.30 7.03
CA CYS A 287 4.15 7.45 7.45
C CYS A 287 5.62 7.16 7.17
N VAL A 288 6.34 8.13 6.61
CA VAL A 288 7.78 7.98 6.39
C VAL A 288 8.57 8.16 7.69
N SER A 289 9.55 7.29 7.93
CA SER A 289 10.42 7.38 9.10
C SER A 289 11.29 8.64 9.06
N ASP A 290 11.43 9.26 10.23
CA ASP A 290 12.04 10.56 10.41
C ASP A 290 11.34 11.69 9.63
N TYR A 291 10.00 11.62 9.47
CA TYR A 291 9.23 12.64 8.74
C TYR A 291 9.44 14.07 9.29
N LEU A 292 9.79 14.23 10.57
CA LEU A 292 10.10 15.53 11.18
C LEU A 292 11.54 16.01 10.97
N THR A 293 12.39 15.25 10.26
CA THR A 293 13.80 15.58 9.94
C THR A 293 14.71 15.78 11.15
N GLU A 294 14.41 15.08 12.25
CA GLU A 294 15.15 15.23 13.51
C GLU A 294 16.29 14.22 13.68
N ASN A 295 16.52 13.35 12.69
CA ASN A 295 17.49 12.25 12.75
C ASN A 295 17.24 11.32 13.94
N THR A 296 15.99 10.92 14.12
CA THR A 296 15.51 10.05 15.19
C THR A 296 14.90 8.75 14.68
N GLY A 297 14.52 8.70 13.39
CA GLY A 297 13.83 7.56 12.79
C GLY A 297 12.37 7.45 13.20
N LEU A 298 11.84 8.47 13.89
CA LEU A 298 10.47 8.53 14.38
C LEU A 298 9.47 8.46 13.23
N TYR A 299 8.45 7.63 13.39
CA TYR A 299 7.25 7.67 12.56
C TYR A 299 6.01 7.73 13.45
N THR A 300 4.91 8.21 12.89
CA THR A 300 3.63 8.30 13.59
C THR A 300 2.50 7.96 12.63
N LEU A 301 1.78 6.88 12.92
CA LEU A 301 0.53 6.55 12.25
C LEU A 301 -0.59 7.13 13.10
N PHE A 302 -1.26 8.15 12.56
CA PHE A 302 -2.19 9.01 13.29
C PHE A 302 -3.64 8.65 12.99
N ALA A 303 -4.56 8.97 13.91
CA ALA A 303 -6.00 8.70 13.76
C ALA A 303 -6.30 7.28 13.24
N VAL A 304 -5.62 6.27 13.80
CA VAL A 304 -5.75 4.87 13.41
C VAL A 304 -7.08 4.33 13.93
N PRO A 305 -7.98 3.79 13.09
CA PRO A 305 -9.22 3.19 13.57
C PRO A 305 -8.96 2.07 14.58
N PRO A 306 -9.86 1.81 15.54
CA PRO A 306 -9.74 0.65 16.40
C PRO A 306 -9.79 -0.64 15.57
N GLY A 307 -8.88 -1.57 15.84
CA GLY A 307 -8.75 -2.78 15.04
C GLY A 307 -7.43 -3.51 15.27
N ASN A 308 -7.23 -4.56 14.48
CA ASN A 308 -5.98 -5.33 14.47
C ASN A 308 -5.18 -4.97 13.23
N TYR A 309 -3.91 -4.66 13.41
CA TYR A 309 -3.04 -4.20 12.34
C TYR A 309 -1.78 -5.04 12.24
N LYS A 310 -1.34 -5.31 11.02
CA LYS A 310 0.05 -5.72 10.74
C LYS A 310 0.82 -4.47 10.34
N ILE A 311 1.99 -4.30 10.92
CA ILE A 311 2.89 -3.20 10.57
C ILE A 311 3.94 -3.76 9.62
N GLU A 312 4.16 -3.07 8.51
CA GLU A 312 5.19 -3.36 7.52
C GLU A 312 6.08 -2.13 7.32
N ILE A 313 7.28 -2.40 6.84
CA ILE A 313 8.22 -1.40 6.39
C ILE A 313 8.63 -1.75 4.97
N GLU A 314 8.80 -0.74 4.12
CA GLU A 314 9.27 -0.92 2.75
C GLU A 314 10.14 0.28 2.32
N PRO A 315 11.02 0.08 1.33
CA PRO A 315 11.73 1.20 0.73
C PRO A 315 10.77 2.08 -0.09
N ILE A 316 11.10 3.37 -0.19
CA ILE A 316 10.43 4.25 -1.13
C ILE A 316 10.80 3.84 -2.56
N ASP A 317 9.81 3.75 -3.45
CA ASP A 317 10.06 3.43 -4.86
C ASP A 317 10.94 4.51 -5.49
N LEU A 318 11.99 4.10 -6.20
CA LEU A 318 12.97 5.02 -6.77
C LEU A 318 12.34 6.00 -7.77
N SER A 319 11.20 5.63 -8.40
CA SER A 319 10.46 6.52 -9.29
C SER A 319 9.75 7.66 -8.56
N PHE A 320 9.54 7.55 -7.25
CA PHE A 320 8.94 8.57 -6.39
C PHE A 320 10.01 9.53 -5.87
N THR A 321 10.61 10.26 -6.81
CA THR A 321 11.69 11.24 -6.62
C THR A 321 11.25 12.62 -7.12
N GLY A 322 11.80 13.69 -6.55
CA GLY A 322 11.60 15.06 -7.00
C GLY A 322 10.16 15.50 -6.72
N GLY A 323 9.47 16.02 -7.75
CA GLY A 323 8.06 16.41 -7.64
C GLY A 323 7.12 15.26 -7.27
N SER A 324 7.48 14.02 -7.61
CA SER A 324 6.76 12.80 -7.21
C SER A 324 7.30 12.19 -5.92
N GLY A 325 8.09 12.96 -5.16
CA GLY A 325 8.75 12.51 -3.94
C GLY A 325 7.78 11.97 -2.90
N VAL A 326 8.19 10.93 -2.19
CA VAL A 326 7.48 10.37 -1.04
C VAL A 326 8.43 10.38 0.16
N GLY A 327 8.45 11.48 0.91
CA GLY A 327 9.25 11.55 2.16
C GLY A 327 10.27 12.66 2.14
N PRO A 328 10.68 13.20 3.31
CA PRO A 328 11.67 14.30 3.44
C PRO A 328 12.94 14.13 2.60
N PHE A 329 13.23 12.89 2.25
CA PHE A 329 14.51 12.42 1.75
C PHE A 329 14.38 11.82 0.34
N THR A 330 13.54 12.43 -0.51
CA THR A 330 13.31 11.97 -1.89
C THR A 330 13.39 13.09 -2.94
N ALA A 331 14.03 14.23 -2.67
CA ALA A 331 14.16 15.30 -3.66
C ALA A 331 15.07 14.88 -4.84
N SER A 332 16.02 13.97 -4.60
CA SER A 332 16.93 13.40 -5.58
C SER A 332 17.12 11.89 -5.33
N THR A 333 17.46 11.12 -6.36
CA THR A 333 17.87 9.71 -6.25
C THR A 333 19.13 9.50 -5.38
N THR A 334 19.83 10.58 -5.01
CA THR A 334 20.98 10.54 -4.10
C THR A 334 20.62 10.81 -2.63
N ASP A 335 19.34 11.07 -2.33
CA ASP A 335 18.88 11.33 -0.98
C ASP A 335 18.71 10.06 -0.14
N LYS A 336 18.55 10.24 1.17
CA LYS A 336 18.66 9.18 2.18
C LYS A 336 17.66 8.03 2.02
N SER A 337 16.47 8.28 1.45
CA SER A 337 15.52 7.19 1.15
C SER A 337 16.07 6.18 0.15
N PHE A 338 16.99 6.60 -0.73
CA PHE A 338 17.55 5.78 -1.80
C PHE A 338 18.99 5.33 -1.54
N GLN A 339 19.65 5.90 -0.52
CA GLN A 339 20.98 5.51 -0.09
C GLN A 339 20.90 4.48 1.04
N ASN A 340 21.21 3.22 0.73
CA ASN A 340 21.01 2.07 1.61
C ASN A 340 19.53 1.95 2.01
N PRO A 341 18.62 1.67 1.04
CA PRO A 341 17.20 1.51 1.30
C PRO A 341 16.94 0.36 2.27
N VAL A 342 15.87 0.47 3.07
CA VAL A 342 15.49 -0.60 4.00
C VAL A 342 14.99 -1.84 3.25
N PRO A 343 15.20 -3.05 3.79
CA PRO A 343 14.49 -4.22 3.31
C PRO A 343 12.99 -4.08 3.58
N ALA A 344 12.17 -4.63 2.68
CA ALA A 344 10.75 -4.78 2.92
C ALA A 344 10.48 -5.92 3.91
N GLY A 345 9.48 -5.76 4.78
CA GLY A 345 9.05 -6.83 5.69
C GLY A 345 8.12 -6.37 6.79
N PHE A 346 7.76 -7.31 7.66
CA PHE A 346 6.78 -7.16 8.71
C PHE A 346 7.44 -7.00 10.09
N TYR A 347 6.82 -6.18 10.91
CA TYR A 347 7.15 -5.99 12.31
C TYR A 347 6.94 -7.29 13.11
N THR A 348 7.94 -7.69 13.92
CA THR A 348 7.90 -8.91 14.75
C THR A 348 7.90 -8.62 16.25
N GLY A 349 7.84 -7.34 16.63
CA GLY A 349 7.92 -6.87 18.01
C GLY A 349 8.96 -5.77 18.20
N PRO A 350 8.91 -5.09 19.36
CA PRO A 350 9.69 -3.89 19.61
C PRO A 350 11.18 -4.20 19.63
N ASP A 351 11.96 -3.35 18.96
CA ASP A 351 13.42 -3.46 18.84
C ASP A 351 13.89 -4.81 18.25
N LYS A 352 13.03 -5.47 17.48
CA LYS A 352 13.35 -6.71 16.77
C LYS A 352 13.52 -6.49 15.28
N PRO A 353 14.35 -7.32 14.62
CA PRO A 353 14.45 -7.31 13.18
C PRO A 353 13.15 -7.80 12.52
N ILE A 354 12.87 -7.24 11.36
CA ILE A 354 11.67 -7.57 10.58
C ILE A 354 11.75 -8.99 10.01
N THR A 355 10.63 -9.47 9.49
CA THR A 355 10.50 -10.76 8.79
C THR A 355 9.86 -10.55 7.43
N THR A 356 10.25 -11.31 6.40
CA THR A 356 9.50 -11.34 5.13
C THR A 356 8.30 -12.29 5.20
N ASP A 357 8.23 -13.16 6.21
CA ASP A 357 7.11 -14.07 6.45
C ASP A 357 6.00 -13.36 7.23
N GLU A 358 4.92 -13.02 6.52
CA GLU A 358 3.74 -12.35 7.07
C GLU A 358 3.05 -13.15 8.19
N THR A 359 3.27 -14.46 8.29
CA THR A 359 2.70 -15.29 9.36
C THR A 359 3.41 -15.07 10.70
N LEU A 360 4.65 -14.58 10.66
CA LEU A 360 5.43 -14.19 11.83
C LEU A 360 5.24 -12.71 12.21
N ALA A 361 4.44 -11.97 11.42
CA ALA A 361 4.10 -10.58 11.72
C ALA A 361 3.33 -10.48 13.05
N LEU A 362 3.81 -9.64 13.95
CA LEU A 362 3.10 -9.35 15.18
C LEU A 362 1.87 -8.49 14.86
N THR A 363 0.71 -8.96 15.30
CA THR A 363 -0.53 -8.17 15.23
C THR A 363 -0.55 -7.15 16.35
N VAL A 364 -0.74 -5.89 15.98
CA VAL A 364 -0.89 -4.76 16.90
C VAL A 364 -2.38 -4.44 17.04
N ASN A 365 -2.92 -4.61 18.24
CA ASN A 365 -4.31 -4.27 18.55
C ASN A 365 -4.41 -2.81 19.00
N VAL A 366 -5.19 -2.02 18.27
CA VAL A 366 -5.46 -0.60 18.51
C VAL A 366 -6.85 -0.42 19.07
N LEU A 367 -6.95 0.24 20.22
CA LEU A 367 -8.21 0.66 20.82
C LEU A 367 -8.44 2.16 20.63
N ALA A 368 -9.70 2.58 20.71
CA ALA A 368 -10.06 4.00 20.66
C ALA A 368 -9.38 4.79 21.78
N GLY A 369 -8.77 5.94 21.44
CA GLY A 369 -8.03 6.81 22.34
C GLY A 369 -6.68 6.26 22.80
N GLN A 370 -6.26 5.08 22.32
CA GLN A 370 -5.01 4.45 22.72
C GLN A 370 -3.83 5.03 21.95
N ILE A 371 -2.74 5.30 22.66
CA ILE A 371 -1.43 5.51 22.05
C ILE A 371 -0.61 4.23 22.27
N ILE A 372 -0.21 3.60 21.18
CA ILE A 372 0.72 2.46 21.17
C ILE A 372 2.10 3.02 20.86
N SER A 373 2.90 3.19 21.90
CA SER A 373 4.29 3.67 21.80
C SER A 373 5.28 2.50 21.70
N ASP A 374 6.54 2.82 21.47
CA ASP A 374 7.67 1.89 21.45
C ASP A 374 7.52 0.77 20.40
N VAL A 375 6.80 1.03 19.31
CA VAL A 375 6.73 0.12 18.16
C VAL A 375 7.99 0.28 17.31
N ASN A 376 9.15 0.09 17.92
CA ASN A 376 10.43 0.28 17.26
C ASN A 376 10.74 -0.88 16.32
N ILE A 377 11.24 -0.56 15.12
CA ILE A 377 11.54 -1.51 14.06
C ILE A 377 13.06 -1.54 13.86
N ILE A 378 13.66 -2.73 13.86
CA ILE A 378 15.03 -2.91 13.31
C ILE A 378 14.88 -3.30 11.84
N ALA A 379 15.26 -2.40 10.94
CA ALA A 379 15.21 -2.56 9.48
C ALA A 379 16.34 -3.48 8.98
N SER A 380 16.31 -4.71 9.47
CA SER A 380 17.11 -5.84 9.01
C SER A 380 16.17 -7.03 9.04
N THR A 381 16.24 -7.90 8.06
CA THR A 381 15.58 -9.19 8.19
C THR A 381 16.33 -10.01 9.24
N THR A 382 15.59 -10.61 10.16
CA THR A 382 16.16 -11.68 11.00
C THR A 382 16.10 -12.98 10.20
N VAL A 383 17.24 -13.63 10.02
CA VAL A 383 17.27 -15.10 10.01
C VAL A 383 16.60 -15.52 11.31
N GLY A 384 15.52 -16.29 11.25
CA GLY A 384 14.85 -16.82 12.43
C GLY A 384 15.85 -17.51 13.36
N SER A 385 16.31 -16.79 14.38
CA SER A 385 16.69 -17.40 15.65
C SER A 385 15.48 -17.25 16.56
N SER A 386 14.43 -18.01 16.23
CA SER A 386 13.38 -18.33 17.18
C SER A 386 13.97 -19.38 18.13
N SER A 387 14.35 -18.95 19.32
CA SER A 387 14.70 -19.84 20.41
C SER A 387 13.46 -20.59 20.87
N SER A 388 13.18 -21.72 20.23
CA SER A 388 12.59 -22.90 20.87
C SER A 388 13.50 -24.07 20.56
N SER A 389 14.21 -24.57 21.57
CA SER A 389 15.05 -25.79 21.56
C SER A 389 14.56 -26.84 20.56
N SER A 390 15.38 -27.44 19.68
CA SER A 390 16.77 -27.85 19.84
C SER A 390 17.37 -28.18 18.47
N GLY A 391 18.34 -27.38 18.03
CA GLY A 391 19.21 -27.71 16.90
C GLY A 391 20.12 -26.53 16.60
N THR A 392 21.28 -26.44 17.23
CA THR A 392 22.33 -25.51 16.80
C THR A 392 22.59 -25.75 15.31
N ALA A 393 22.51 -24.72 14.47
CA ALA A 393 22.82 -24.88 13.05
C ALA A 393 24.20 -25.55 12.91
N ALA A 394 24.25 -26.69 12.23
CA ALA A 394 25.50 -27.40 12.09
C ALA A 394 26.44 -26.55 11.24
N ASN A 395 27.62 -26.23 11.77
CA ASN A 395 28.69 -25.65 10.96
C ASN A 395 29.34 -26.81 10.22
N ILE A 396 29.19 -26.79 8.91
CA ILE A 396 29.68 -27.81 7.99
C ILE A 396 30.79 -27.16 7.18
N ASN A 397 31.92 -27.83 7.06
CA ASN A 397 32.89 -27.48 6.03
C ASN A 397 32.47 -28.21 4.76
N GLU A 398 32.58 -27.52 3.64
CA GLU A 398 32.46 -28.12 2.32
C GLU A 398 33.40 -29.31 2.14
N ILE A 399 32.91 -30.35 1.46
CA ILE A 399 33.65 -31.55 1.11
C ILE A 399 33.57 -31.76 -0.39
N GLU A 400 34.70 -31.53 -1.03
CA GLU A 400 34.92 -31.77 -2.45
C GLU A 400 35.23 -33.26 -2.75
N PRO A 401 34.79 -33.81 -3.89
CA PRO A 401 34.00 -33.13 -4.93
C PRO A 401 32.51 -33.06 -4.60
N ASN A 402 31.87 -31.89 -4.77
CA ASN A 402 30.42 -31.67 -4.70
C ASN A 402 29.87 -30.99 -5.97
N ASP A 403 30.51 -31.26 -7.10
CA ASP A 403 30.34 -30.63 -8.42
C ASP A 403 29.26 -31.27 -9.32
N SER A 404 28.54 -32.29 -8.83
CA SER A 404 27.47 -32.97 -9.57
C SER A 404 26.28 -33.32 -8.69
N VAL A 405 25.12 -33.58 -9.30
CA VAL A 405 23.89 -33.98 -8.59
C VAL A 405 24.09 -35.24 -7.76
N ASP A 406 24.89 -36.19 -8.28
CA ASP A 406 25.22 -37.45 -7.62
C ASP A 406 26.26 -37.27 -6.50
N GLN A 407 27.11 -36.24 -6.60
CA GLN A 407 28.16 -35.92 -5.63
C GLN A 407 27.74 -34.87 -4.59
N ALA A 408 26.55 -34.26 -4.75
CA ALA A 408 26.06 -33.19 -3.90
C ALA A 408 26.15 -33.53 -2.41
N GLN A 409 26.82 -32.66 -1.65
CA GLN A 409 27.05 -32.88 -0.22
C GLN A 409 25.73 -32.78 0.54
N SER A 410 25.40 -33.82 1.31
CA SER A 410 24.17 -33.82 2.12
C SER A 410 24.30 -32.89 3.32
N ILE A 411 23.34 -31.98 3.48
CA ILE A 411 23.21 -31.08 4.63
C ILE A 411 21.84 -31.27 5.29
N THR A 412 21.72 -30.86 6.56
CA THR A 412 20.46 -30.90 7.31
C THR A 412 20.17 -29.51 7.85
N PRO A 413 19.19 -28.78 7.29
CA PRO A 413 18.77 -27.49 7.82
C PRO A 413 18.26 -27.62 9.28
N PRO A 414 18.56 -26.63 10.16
CA PRO A 414 19.40 -25.48 9.90
C PRO A 414 20.89 -25.87 9.80
N SER A 415 21.60 -25.37 8.79
CA SER A 415 23.03 -25.58 8.59
C SER A 415 23.73 -24.34 8.05
N VAL A 416 25.00 -24.17 8.38
CA VAL A 416 25.90 -23.16 7.81
C VAL A 416 27.07 -23.89 7.17
N VAL A 417 27.24 -23.76 5.87
CA VAL A 417 28.35 -24.34 5.12
C VAL A 417 29.42 -23.27 4.89
N SER A 418 30.66 -23.57 5.25
CA SER A 418 31.83 -22.78 4.85
C SER A 418 32.52 -23.47 3.68
N GLY A 419 32.64 -22.76 2.56
CA GLY A 419 33.17 -23.28 1.30
C GLY A 419 34.18 -22.35 0.61
N GLN A 420 34.78 -22.84 -0.47
CA GLN A 420 35.67 -22.09 -1.37
C GLN A 420 35.30 -22.42 -2.80
N ILE A 421 35.12 -21.40 -3.63
CA ILE A 421 34.75 -21.59 -5.03
C ILE A 421 35.56 -20.67 -5.95
N SER A 422 35.80 -21.12 -7.17
CA SER A 422 36.45 -20.38 -8.25
C SER A 422 35.65 -20.50 -9.54
N SER A 423 35.64 -19.44 -10.36
CA SER A 423 35.05 -19.46 -11.70
C SER A 423 35.74 -20.44 -12.68
N SER A 424 36.82 -21.09 -12.25
CA SER A 424 37.54 -22.13 -12.97
C SER A 424 37.20 -23.56 -12.54
N ASP A 425 36.37 -23.72 -11.51
CA ASP A 425 36.04 -25.03 -10.95
C ASP A 425 35.07 -25.76 -11.89
N ASP A 426 35.16 -27.09 -11.88
CA ASP A 426 34.28 -27.93 -12.70
C ASP A 426 32.86 -27.94 -12.11
N GLY A 427 31.86 -28.35 -12.90
CA GLY A 427 30.47 -28.45 -12.46
C GLY A 427 29.59 -29.09 -13.52
N GLU A 428 28.69 -29.97 -13.09
CA GLU A 428 27.73 -30.67 -13.97
C GLU A 428 26.67 -29.70 -14.51
N ILE A 429 26.20 -28.78 -13.67
CA ILE A 429 25.11 -27.87 -14.00
C ILE A 429 25.68 -26.55 -14.49
N LYS A 430 25.25 -26.16 -15.70
CA LYS A 430 25.60 -24.88 -16.31
C LYS A 430 24.34 -24.07 -16.58
N LEU A 431 24.27 -22.88 -16.00
CA LEU A 431 23.15 -21.96 -16.17
C LEU A 431 23.53 -20.87 -17.17
N SER A 432 22.55 -20.39 -17.93
CA SER A 432 22.73 -19.29 -18.89
C SER A 432 21.71 -18.19 -18.62
N SER A 433 22.16 -16.94 -18.58
CA SER A 433 21.30 -15.76 -18.51
C SER A 433 20.71 -15.41 -19.88
N ASP A 434 19.69 -14.55 -19.88
CA ASP A 434 19.06 -14.00 -21.10
C ASP A 434 20.02 -13.18 -21.97
N THR A 435 21.16 -12.76 -21.41
CA THR A 435 22.22 -12.04 -22.12
C THR A 435 23.28 -12.95 -22.73
N GLY A 436 23.17 -14.27 -22.51
CA GLY A 436 24.10 -15.29 -22.99
C GLY A 436 25.32 -15.52 -22.08
N ALA A 437 25.46 -14.78 -20.98
CA ALA A 437 26.46 -15.08 -19.96
C ALA A 437 26.13 -16.41 -19.27
N THR A 438 27.15 -17.18 -18.90
CA THR A 438 26.96 -18.52 -18.30
C THR A 438 27.72 -18.65 -17.00
N VAL A 439 27.07 -19.22 -15.99
CA VAL A 439 27.68 -19.61 -14.71
C VAL A 439 27.68 -21.13 -14.58
N ILE A 440 28.78 -21.67 -14.05
CA ILE A 440 28.89 -23.08 -13.71
C ILE A 440 28.57 -23.19 -12.21
N ILE A 441 27.67 -24.12 -11.86
CA ILE A 441 27.36 -24.44 -10.47
C ILE A 441 28.34 -25.52 -10.04
N SER A 442 29.34 -25.12 -9.27
CA SER A 442 30.46 -25.98 -8.86
C SER A 442 30.24 -26.63 -7.51
N ASP A 443 29.39 -26.05 -6.65
CA ASP A 443 29.16 -26.58 -5.32
C ASP A 443 27.67 -26.88 -5.13
N LEU A 444 27.31 -28.16 -5.00
CA LEU A 444 25.93 -28.61 -4.79
C LEU A 444 25.75 -29.21 -3.39
N PHE A 445 24.70 -28.77 -2.71
CA PHE A 445 24.29 -29.30 -1.41
C PHE A 445 22.86 -29.82 -1.45
N LYS A 446 22.63 -30.99 -0.85
CA LYS A 446 21.34 -31.70 -0.89
C LYS A 446 20.68 -31.72 0.48
N PHE A 447 19.38 -31.41 0.55
CA PHE A 447 18.59 -31.49 1.78
C PHE A 447 17.17 -31.98 1.53
N THR A 448 16.48 -32.41 2.59
CA THR A 448 15.09 -32.90 2.54
C THR A 448 14.24 -32.20 3.59
N VAL A 449 13.01 -31.82 3.21
CA VAL A 449 11.97 -31.35 4.13
C VAL A 449 10.80 -32.35 4.14
N SER A 450 10.30 -32.68 5.33
CA SER A 450 9.20 -33.65 5.51
C SER A 450 7.81 -33.04 5.45
N GLU A 451 7.73 -31.71 5.54
CA GLU A 451 6.51 -30.92 5.60
C GLU A 451 6.71 -29.65 4.75
N THR A 452 5.62 -28.97 4.38
CA THR A 452 5.73 -27.66 3.73
C THR A 452 6.50 -26.72 4.64
N SER A 453 7.60 -26.17 4.11
CA SER A 453 8.57 -25.42 4.91
C SER A 453 8.89 -24.08 4.26
N SER A 454 9.15 -23.07 5.07
CA SER A 454 9.74 -21.80 4.64
C SER A 454 11.25 -21.97 4.56
N LEU A 455 11.81 -21.98 3.35
CA LEU A 455 13.24 -22.03 3.08
C LEU A 455 13.83 -20.62 3.07
N ASN A 456 14.95 -20.44 3.77
CA ASN A 456 15.84 -19.29 3.69
C ASN A 456 17.26 -19.81 3.40
N ALA A 457 17.78 -19.51 2.20
CA ALA A 457 19.15 -19.81 1.83
C ALA A 457 19.89 -18.49 1.57
N LEU A 458 20.91 -18.19 2.37
CA LEU A 458 21.71 -16.96 2.31
C LEU A 458 23.16 -17.33 2.01
N LEU A 459 23.70 -16.82 0.91
CA LEU A 459 25.11 -16.94 0.54
C LEU A 459 25.81 -15.60 0.79
N GLN A 460 26.92 -15.65 1.50
CA GLN A 460 27.73 -14.46 1.81
C GLN A 460 29.18 -14.72 1.46
N ILE A 461 29.82 -13.75 0.79
CA ILE A 461 31.25 -13.82 0.52
C ILE A 461 32.03 -13.44 1.79
N GLU A 462 32.93 -14.31 2.23
CA GLU A 462 33.80 -14.05 3.37
C GLU A 462 35.03 -13.25 2.94
N SER A 463 35.07 -11.97 3.34
CA SER A 463 36.23 -11.08 3.17
C SER A 463 36.65 -10.86 1.70
N ASP A 464 35.94 -9.97 1.01
CA ASP A 464 36.25 -9.67 -0.39
C ASP A 464 36.68 -8.23 -0.63
N SER A 465 37.88 -8.07 -1.18
CA SER A 465 38.44 -6.79 -1.64
C SER A 465 38.57 -6.72 -3.16
N GLN A 466 38.05 -7.71 -3.89
CA GLN A 466 38.26 -7.90 -5.33
C GLN A 466 36.95 -7.90 -6.15
N GLU A 467 35.80 -7.61 -5.51
CA GLU A 467 34.48 -7.59 -6.17
C GLU A 467 34.16 -8.92 -6.87
N ASN A 468 34.52 -10.04 -6.23
CA ASN A 468 34.13 -11.37 -6.70
C ASN A 468 32.61 -11.50 -6.69
N ASP A 469 32.08 -12.30 -7.62
CA ASP A 469 30.65 -12.37 -7.92
C ASP A 469 30.20 -13.84 -7.86
N LEU A 470 29.33 -14.16 -6.89
CA LEU A 470 28.81 -15.49 -6.66
C LEU A 470 27.29 -15.51 -6.82
N ASP A 471 26.77 -16.54 -7.49
CA ASP A 471 25.36 -16.77 -7.71
C ASP A 471 24.85 -17.91 -6.81
N LEU A 472 23.57 -17.85 -6.43
CA LEU A 472 22.87 -18.87 -5.64
C LEU A 472 21.68 -19.43 -6.42
N VAL A 473 21.54 -20.76 -6.46
CA VAL A 473 20.41 -21.42 -7.13
C VAL A 473 19.75 -22.48 -6.24
N LEU A 474 18.44 -22.58 -6.30
CA LEU A 474 17.64 -23.66 -5.73
C LEU A 474 17.06 -24.51 -6.86
N LEU A 475 17.32 -25.82 -6.82
CA LEU A 475 16.92 -26.78 -7.84
C LEU A 475 16.05 -27.88 -7.25
N ASN A 476 15.31 -28.56 -8.12
CA ASN A 476 14.62 -29.81 -7.78
C ASN A 476 15.62 -30.96 -7.48
N SER A 477 15.11 -32.11 -7.04
CA SER A 477 15.95 -33.20 -6.50
C SER A 477 16.96 -33.82 -7.46
N ASP A 478 16.76 -33.67 -8.77
CA ASP A 478 17.59 -34.21 -9.85
C ASP A 478 18.33 -33.11 -10.64
N GLY A 479 18.23 -31.85 -10.21
CA GLY A 479 18.94 -30.73 -10.82
C GLY A 479 18.38 -30.28 -12.18
N SER A 480 17.24 -30.81 -12.63
CA SER A 480 16.69 -30.51 -13.95
C SER A 480 15.96 -29.15 -14.03
N ASP A 481 15.36 -28.71 -12.93
CA ASP A 481 14.54 -27.49 -12.87
C ASP A 481 15.06 -26.52 -11.81
N ILE A 482 15.19 -25.24 -12.20
CA ILE A 482 15.40 -24.13 -11.28
C ILE A 482 14.07 -23.78 -10.61
N ILE A 483 14.05 -23.84 -9.29
CA ILE A 483 12.90 -23.46 -8.45
C ILE A 483 12.98 -21.99 -8.06
N ASP A 484 14.20 -21.53 -7.79
CA ASP A 484 14.54 -20.14 -7.50
C ASP A 484 16.03 -19.87 -7.73
N SER A 485 16.40 -18.60 -7.89
CA SER A 485 17.81 -18.20 -8.03
C SER A 485 18.01 -16.75 -7.63
N SER A 486 19.23 -16.40 -7.20
CA SER A 486 19.68 -15.04 -6.92
C SER A 486 21.06 -14.85 -7.58
N SER A 487 21.25 -13.71 -8.24
CA SER A 487 22.45 -13.37 -9.01
C SER A 487 22.73 -11.87 -8.97
N GLN A 488 22.99 -11.35 -7.77
CA GLN A 488 23.27 -9.94 -7.55
C GLN A 488 24.70 -9.63 -8.01
N THR A 489 24.91 -8.46 -8.59
CA THR A 489 26.22 -8.13 -9.16
C THR A 489 27.26 -7.87 -8.06
N GLY A 490 28.49 -8.37 -8.26
CA GLY A 490 29.62 -8.13 -7.37
C GLY A 490 29.50 -8.87 -6.05
N ASN A 491 29.97 -8.28 -4.94
CA ASN A 491 30.07 -8.97 -3.65
C ASN A 491 28.82 -8.85 -2.75
N ALA A 492 27.65 -8.63 -3.35
CA ALA A 492 26.40 -8.58 -2.62
C ALA A 492 26.04 -9.97 -2.06
N ASP A 493 25.29 -10.00 -0.96
CA ASP A 493 24.76 -11.25 -0.42
C ASP A 493 23.66 -11.80 -1.36
N GLU A 494 23.68 -13.10 -1.65
CA GLU A 494 22.60 -13.77 -2.38
C GLU A 494 21.57 -14.37 -1.42
N LEU A 495 20.28 -14.17 -1.71
CA LEU A 495 19.21 -14.65 -0.83
C LEU A 495 18.08 -15.31 -1.61
N ILE A 496 17.78 -16.55 -1.28
CA ILE A 496 16.58 -17.26 -1.71
C ILE A 496 15.64 -17.43 -0.51
N THR A 497 14.42 -16.90 -0.63
CA THR A 497 13.32 -17.16 0.32
C THR A 497 12.15 -17.78 -0.40
N LYS A 498 11.79 -19.03 -0.04
CA LYS A 498 10.79 -19.81 -0.79
C LYS A 498 10.01 -20.75 0.10
N THR A 499 8.68 -20.77 -0.03
CA THR A 499 7.89 -21.87 0.53
C THR A 499 8.05 -23.10 -0.35
N ILE A 500 8.62 -24.17 0.20
CA ILE A 500 8.87 -25.44 -0.48
C ILE A 500 7.96 -26.53 0.07
N ALA A 501 7.49 -27.42 -0.81
CA ALA A 501 6.67 -28.56 -0.43
C ALA A 501 7.53 -29.66 0.23
N PRO A 502 6.93 -30.67 0.88
CA PRO A 502 7.67 -31.86 1.31
C PRO A 502 8.42 -32.48 0.12
N GLY A 503 9.73 -32.66 0.24
CA GLY A 503 10.57 -33.07 -0.88
C GLY A 503 12.06 -32.93 -0.60
N THR A 504 12.84 -33.38 -1.57
CA THR A 504 14.31 -33.26 -1.58
C THR A 504 14.70 -32.19 -2.59
N TYR A 505 15.66 -31.36 -2.23
CA TYR A 505 16.09 -30.19 -2.99
C TYR A 505 17.62 -30.12 -3.04
N LEU A 506 18.12 -29.42 -4.06
CA LEU A 506 19.53 -29.05 -4.19
C LEU A 506 19.66 -27.54 -4.08
N VAL A 507 20.61 -27.06 -3.29
CA VAL A 507 21.06 -25.65 -3.33
C VAL A 507 22.45 -25.63 -3.92
N GLY A 508 22.68 -24.77 -4.91
CA GLY A 508 23.91 -24.68 -5.66
C GLY A 508 24.55 -23.30 -5.56
N VAL A 509 25.87 -23.26 -5.46
CA VAL A 509 26.68 -22.04 -5.53
C VAL A 509 27.47 -22.05 -6.85
N GLY A 510 27.45 -20.91 -7.54
CA GLY A 510 28.24 -20.71 -8.76
C GLY A 510 29.11 -19.47 -8.64
N ALA A 511 30.33 -19.52 -9.17
CA ALA A 511 31.17 -18.32 -9.26
C ALA A 511 30.98 -17.68 -10.64
N PHE A 512 30.23 -16.58 -10.70
CA PHE A 512 30.09 -15.80 -11.92
C PHE A 512 31.44 -15.19 -12.32
N SER A 513 32.20 -14.70 -11.34
CA SER A 513 33.59 -14.28 -11.55
C SER A 513 34.48 -14.41 -10.31
N GLY A 514 35.73 -14.78 -10.55
CA GLY A 514 36.79 -14.74 -9.55
C GLY A 514 36.86 -15.97 -8.65
N THR A 515 37.47 -15.82 -7.48
CA THR A 515 37.68 -16.89 -6.49
C THR A 515 37.38 -16.35 -5.10
N ALA A 516 36.50 -17.00 -4.36
CA ALA A 516 35.99 -16.50 -3.11
C ALA A 516 35.78 -17.60 -2.06
N SER A 517 36.03 -17.22 -0.81
CA SER A 517 35.52 -17.95 0.36
C SER A 517 34.07 -17.55 0.60
N TYR A 518 33.20 -18.48 0.99
CA TYR A 518 31.80 -18.14 1.28
C TYR A 518 31.23 -18.85 2.50
N LYS A 519 30.14 -18.28 3.00
CA LYS A 519 29.22 -18.92 3.96
C LYS A 519 27.84 -19.05 3.36
N LEU A 520 27.36 -20.29 3.24
CA LEU A 520 26.01 -20.62 2.83
C LEU A 520 25.19 -21.04 4.05
N THR A 521 24.25 -20.21 4.47
CA THR A 521 23.28 -20.54 5.53
C THR A 521 22.03 -21.09 4.89
N VAL A 522 21.60 -22.30 5.26
CA VAL A 522 20.35 -22.93 4.79
C VAL A 522 19.48 -23.24 5.99
N ASN A 523 18.31 -22.61 6.06
CA ASN A 523 17.30 -22.87 7.06
C ASN A 523 15.98 -23.27 6.39
N ALA A 524 15.30 -24.28 6.92
CA ALA A 524 14.01 -24.72 6.42
C ALA A 524 13.10 -25.03 7.61
N GLU A 525 12.16 -24.15 7.88
CA GLU A 525 11.26 -24.25 9.04
C GLU A 525 9.86 -24.68 8.60
N SER A 526 9.26 -25.66 9.27
CA SER A 526 7.88 -26.09 8.99
C SER A 526 6.93 -24.90 9.19
N SER A 527 6.16 -24.56 8.15
CA SER A 527 5.12 -23.56 8.24
C SER A 527 3.92 -24.19 8.97
N GLY A 528 3.80 -23.95 10.28
CA GLY A 528 2.83 -24.60 11.16
C GLY A 528 1.37 -24.55 10.67
N THR A 529 0.59 -25.58 10.99
CA THR A 529 -0.84 -25.68 10.65
C THR A 529 -1.69 -24.83 11.61
N GLY A 530 -2.25 -23.71 11.12
CA GLY A 530 -3.26 -22.95 11.87
C GLY A 530 -4.52 -23.78 12.16
N THR A 531 -5.27 -23.44 13.22
CA THR A 531 -6.57 -24.09 13.49
C THR A 531 -7.54 -23.76 12.35
N PRO A 532 -8.25 -24.74 11.77
CA PRO A 532 -9.21 -24.48 10.70
C PRO A 532 -10.35 -23.60 11.19
N THR A 533 -10.57 -22.47 10.53
CA THR A 533 -11.61 -21.48 10.84
C THR A 533 -12.61 -21.35 9.69
N LEU A 534 -13.86 -21.08 10.03
CA LEU A 534 -14.96 -20.89 9.09
C LEU A 534 -15.66 -19.58 9.44
N THR A 535 -15.97 -18.74 8.45
CA THR A 535 -16.75 -17.50 8.66
C THR A 535 -17.94 -17.46 7.70
N LEU A 536 -19.09 -16.99 8.15
CA LEU A 536 -20.29 -16.79 7.34
C LEU A 536 -20.54 -15.30 7.15
N THR A 537 -20.65 -14.83 5.90
CA THR A 537 -20.95 -13.44 5.59
C THR A 537 -22.20 -13.33 4.70
N GLY A 538 -23.00 -12.29 4.90
CA GLY A 538 -24.19 -12.02 4.10
C GLY A 538 -25.09 -10.96 4.74
N PRO A 539 -26.25 -10.65 4.14
CA PRO A 539 -27.19 -9.68 4.71
C PRO A 539 -27.81 -10.23 6.01
N GLU A 540 -27.61 -9.52 7.12
CA GLU A 540 -28.15 -9.87 8.45
C GLU A 540 -29.67 -9.65 8.54
N THR A 541 -30.23 -8.82 7.66
CA THR A 541 -31.67 -8.56 7.58
C THR A 541 -32.22 -8.85 6.19
N LEU A 542 -33.36 -9.56 6.13
CA LEU A 542 -34.16 -9.76 4.93
C LEU A 542 -35.54 -9.11 5.11
N ILE A 543 -35.80 -8.06 4.34
CA ILE A 543 -37.14 -7.47 4.23
C ILE A 543 -37.96 -8.31 3.24
N LEU A 544 -39.11 -8.82 3.69
CA LEU A 544 -39.98 -9.63 2.86
C LEU A 544 -40.62 -8.77 1.75
N ASN A 545 -40.80 -9.37 0.57
CA ASN A 545 -41.63 -8.82 -0.49
C ASN A 545 -43.12 -9.01 -0.15
N ALA A 546 -43.96 -8.00 -0.43
CA ALA A 546 -45.41 -7.99 -0.19
C ALA A 546 -46.17 -9.16 -0.85
N SER A 547 -45.64 -9.71 -1.94
CA SER A 547 -46.19 -10.87 -2.63
C SER A 547 -45.88 -12.21 -1.94
N GLY A 548 -45.05 -12.22 -0.89
CA GLY A 548 -44.64 -13.43 -0.17
C GLY A 548 -43.75 -14.40 -0.98
N ILE A 549 -43.35 -14.04 -2.20
CA ILE A 549 -42.64 -14.89 -3.15
C ILE A 549 -41.19 -14.41 -3.34
N ASN A 550 -40.28 -15.35 -3.63
CA ASN A 550 -38.87 -15.10 -3.97
C ASN A 550 -37.98 -14.46 -2.88
N ASN A 551 -38.46 -14.41 -1.64
CA ASN A 551 -37.69 -13.98 -0.47
C ASN A 551 -36.50 -14.92 -0.21
N LYS A 552 -35.28 -14.42 -0.45
CA LYS A 552 -34.03 -15.18 -0.28
C LYS A 552 -32.84 -14.27 -0.02
N VAL A 553 -31.86 -14.76 0.75
CA VAL A 553 -30.53 -14.16 0.88
C VAL A 553 -29.46 -15.13 0.43
N MET A 554 -28.29 -14.59 0.11
CA MET A 554 -27.09 -15.37 -0.21
C MET A 554 -26.08 -15.13 0.91
N LEU A 555 -25.70 -16.19 1.59
CA LEU A 555 -24.56 -16.21 2.50
C LEU A 555 -23.33 -16.77 1.78
N VAL A 556 -22.14 -16.41 2.24
CA VAL A 556 -20.85 -16.96 1.80
C VAL A 556 -20.16 -17.57 3.00
N ALA A 557 -19.85 -18.86 2.92
CA ALA A 557 -18.97 -19.55 3.86
C ALA A 557 -17.54 -19.46 3.35
N SER A 558 -16.63 -18.92 4.14
CA SER A 558 -15.20 -18.78 3.83
C SER A 558 -14.37 -19.58 4.82
N ALA A 559 -13.43 -20.38 4.32
CA ALA A 559 -12.54 -21.22 5.11
C ALA A 559 -11.11 -20.67 5.12
N THR A 560 -10.48 -20.73 6.29
CA THR A 560 -9.07 -20.41 6.53
C THR A 560 -8.42 -21.60 7.23
N ASN A 561 -7.16 -21.91 6.89
CA ASN A 561 -6.40 -23.05 7.43
C ASN A 561 -7.03 -24.45 7.16
N PHE A 562 -7.76 -24.63 6.05
CA PHE A 562 -8.26 -25.94 5.63
C PHE A 562 -7.20 -26.68 4.80
N SER A 563 -6.30 -27.41 5.48
CA SER A 563 -5.21 -28.18 4.85
C SER A 563 -5.68 -29.41 4.06
N ALA A 564 -6.88 -29.93 4.34
CA ALA A 564 -7.50 -31.04 3.61
C ALA A 564 -8.98 -30.75 3.30
N PRO A 565 -9.54 -31.33 2.20
CA PRO A 565 -10.95 -31.21 1.88
C PRO A 565 -11.85 -31.64 3.04
N SER A 566 -12.64 -30.70 3.54
CA SER A 566 -13.52 -30.89 4.69
C SER A 566 -14.98 -30.71 4.26
N LYS A 567 -15.83 -31.65 4.69
CA LYS A 567 -17.26 -31.62 4.37
C LYS A 567 -17.97 -30.73 5.39
N CYS A 568 -18.65 -29.71 4.91
CA CYS A 568 -19.44 -28.78 5.72
C CYS A 568 -20.93 -29.07 5.55
N LEU A 569 -21.66 -29.10 6.68
CA LEU A 569 -23.10 -29.31 6.77
C LEU A 569 -23.77 -28.00 7.17
N VAL A 570 -24.91 -27.67 6.55
CA VAL A 570 -25.72 -26.48 6.89
C VAL A 570 -26.99 -26.90 7.61
N THR A 571 -27.20 -26.38 8.81
CA THR A 571 -28.44 -26.53 9.60
C THR A 571 -29.08 -25.17 9.86
N THR A 572 -30.29 -25.17 10.39
CA THR A 572 -30.99 -23.94 10.77
C THR A 572 -31.85 -24.19 11.99
N SER A 573 -31.99 -23.19 12.85
CA SER A 573 -32.80 -23.25 14.07
C SER A 573 -34.31 -23.34 13.76
N ASP A 574 -34.76 -22.88 12.60
CA ASP A 574 -36.15 -22.98 12.16
C ASP A 574 -36.27 -23.48 10.71
N VAL A 575 -36.35 -24.81 10.59
CA VAL A 575 -36.57 -25.49 9.31
C VAL A 575 -37.95 -25.26 8.71
N LEU A 576 -38.92 -24.72 9.46
CA LEU A 576 -40.25 -24.40 8.95
C LEU A 576 -40.23 -23.05 8.24
N THR A 577 -39.43 -22.09 8.72
CA THR A 577 -39.33 -20.74 8.19
C THR A 577 -38.38 -20.60 7.00
N VAL A 578 -37.16 -21.15 7.09
CA VAL A 578 -36.16 -21.03 6.03
C VAL A 578 -35.75 -22.37 5.42
N LYS A 579 -35.14 -22.31 4.24
CA LYS A 579 -34.57 -23.46 3.54
C LYS A 579 -33.22 -23.11 2.90
N PRO A 580 -32.10 -23.47 3.54
CA PRO A 580 -30.76 -23.29 2.96
C PRO A 580 -30.49 -24.28 1.82
N ARG A 581 -29.72 -23.84 0.82
CA ARG A 581 -29.20 -24.68 -0.28
C ARG A 581 -27.81 -24.20 -0.73
N PRO A 582 -26.81 -25.08 -0.86
CA PRO A 582 -26.86 -26.52 -0.59
C PRO A 582 -26.91 -26.83 0.92
N LEU A 583 -27.37 -28.03 1.30
CA LEU A 583 -27.34 -28.50 2.70
C LEU A 583 -25.98 -29.07 3.11
N SER A 584 -25.12 -29.39 2.14
CA SER A 584 -23.74 -29.80 2.38
C SER A 584 -22.84 -29.41 1.22
N PHE A 585 -21.58 -29.12 1.48
CA PHE A 585 -20.57 -28.79 0.48
C PHE A 585 -19.15 -29.13 0.99
N MET A 586 -18.14 -28.96 0.14
CA MET A 586 -16.73 -29.14 0.50
C MET A 586 -16.02 -27.79 0.53
N LEU A 587 -15.14 -27.61 1.51
CA LEU A 587 -14.13 -26.55 1.54
C LEU A 587 -12.73 -27.16 1.65
N SER A 588 -11.72 -26.50 1.06
CA SER A 588 -10.31 -26.87 1.10
C SER A 588 -9.44 -25.65 0.83
N SER A 589 -8.12 -25.79 0.87
CA SER A 589 -7.18 -24.77 0.39
C SER A 589 -7.46 -24.31 -1.05
N SER A 590 -7.93 -25.20 -1.93
CA SER A 590 -8.27 -24.88 -3.33
C SER A 590 -9.72 -24.43 -3.53
N ILE A 591 -10.61 -24.70 -2.57
CA ILE A 591 -12.03 -24.29 -2.59
C ILE A 591 -12.32 -23.62 -1.25
N SER A 592 -11.82 -22.39 -1.10
CA SER A 592 -11.88 -21.66 0.17
C SER A 592 -13.23 -21.00 0.43
N THR A 593 -14.15 -20.95 -0.55
CA THR A 593 -15.47 -20.32 -0.36
C THR A 593 -16.63 -21.12 -0.95
N LYS A 594 -17.82 -20.98 -0.35
CA LYS A 594 -19.08 -21.51 -0.88
C LYS A 594 -20.28 -20.61 -0.63
N LYS A 595 -21.10 -20.39 -1.65
CA LYS A 595 -22.38 -19.68 -1.53
C LYS A 595 -23.50 -20.58 -1.02
N ILE A 596 -24.23 -20.11 -0.01
CA ILE A 596 -25.42 -20.75 0.58
C ILE A 596 -26.63 -19.84 0.33
N LYS A 597 -27.61 -20.33 -0.42
CA LYS A 597 -28.87 -19.63 -0.67
C LYS A 597 -29.87 -19.98 0.42
N VAL A 598 -30.27 -19.02 1.23
CA VAL A 598 -31.30 -19.19 2.26
C VAL A 598 -32.61 -18.63 1.74
N LYS A 599 -33.60 -19.48 1.48
CA LYS A 599 -34.93 -19.07 1.00
C LYS A 599 -35.93 -19.10 2.15
N VAL A 600 -36.69 -18.03 2.36
CA VAL A 600 -37.86 -18.03 3.25
C VAL A 600 -39.00 -18.76 2.55
N LYS A 601 -39.65 -19.70 3.25
CA LYS A 601 -40.79 -20.42 2.68
C LYS A 601 -41.98 -19.49 2.57
N ASN A 602 -42.71 -19.58 1.46
CA ASN A 602 -43.83 -18.67 1.18
C ASN A 602 -44.88 -18.64 2.31
N ALA A 603 -45.21 -19.80 2.91
CA ALA A 603 -46.18 -19.85 4.01
C ALA A 603 -45.69 -19.10 5.27
N ALA A 604 -44.40 -19.23 5.62
CA ALA A 604 -43.80 -18.50 6.73
C ALA A 604 -43.69 -17.00 6.42
N ALA A 605 -43.31 -16.65 5.18
CA ALA A 605 -43.28 -15.26 4.75
C ALA A 605 -44.66 -14.59 4.87
N MET A 606 -45.73 -15.26 4.46
CA MET A 606 -47.09 -14.74 4.63
C MET A 606 -47.46 -14.58 6.11
N SER A 607 -47.12 -15.56 6.96
CA SER A 607 -47.38 -15.46 8.40
C SER A 607 -46.66 -14.30 9.08
N ILE A 608 -45.40 -14.02 8.69
CA ILE A 608 -44.60 -12.90 9.21
C ILE A 608 -45.16 -11.55 8.73
N ILE A 609 -45.60 -11.48 7.47
CA ILE A 609 -46.25 -10.27 6.92
C ILE A 609 -47.57 -10.00 7.63
N GLU A 610 -48.39 -11.04 7.88
CA GLU A 610 -49.68 -10.91 8.56
C GLU A 610 -49.53 -10.56 10.05
N SER A 611 -48.49 -11.06 10.73
CA SER A 611 -48.25 -10.73 12.14
C SER A 611 -47.64 -9.34 12.33
N GLY A 612 -46.89 -8.83 11.34
CA GLY A 612 -46.17 -7.56 11.45
C GLY A 612 -44.96 -7.61 12.39
N GLU A 613 -44.58 -8.80 12.87
CA GLU A 613 -43.47 -9.01 13.80
C GLU A 613 -42.28 -9.67 13.08
N SER A 614 -41.07 -9.11 13.24
CA SER A 614 -39.87 -9.72 12.68
C SER A 614 -39.52 -11.04 13.37
N GLN A 615 -38.97 -11.98 12.62
CA GLN A 615 -38.53 -13.29 13.12
C GLN A 615 -37.03 -13.48 12.90
N SER A 616 -36.29 -13.87 13.93
CA SER A 616 -34.87 -14.27 13.80
C SER A 616 -34.73 -15.77 13.56
N VAL A 617 -33.84 -16.15 12.65
CA VAL A 617 -33.49 -17.55 12.36
C VAL A 617 -31.98 -17.69 12.26
N THR A 618 -31.41 -18.65 12.98
CA THR A 618 -29.98 -18.96 12.98
C THR A 618 -29.69 -19.99 11.88
N ILE A 619 -28.61 -19.78 11.13
CA ILE A 619 -28.03 -20.73 10.20
C ILE A 619 -26.68 -21.18 10.76
N ASP A 620 -26.51 -22.49 10.97
CA ASP A 620 -25.24 -23.04 11.43
C ASP A 620 -24.53 -23.76 10.28
N VAL A 621 -23.22 -23.61 10.21
CA VAL A 621 -22.38 -24.43 9.35
C VAL A 621 -21.31 -25.13 10.19
N THR A 622 -21.20 -26.44 10.06
CA THR A 622 -20.20 -27.25 10.77
C THR A 622 -19.44 -28.13 9.78
N CYS A 623 -18.11 -28.10 9.86
CA CYS A 623 -17.22 -28.86 8.99
C CYS A 623 -16.54 -30.03 9.72
N THR A 624 -16.20 -31.08 8.98
CA THR A 624 -15.59 -32.31 9.54
C THR A 624 -14.22 -32.11 10.18
N ASN A 625 -13.54 -31.00 9.91
CA ASN A 625 -12.27 -30.61 10.54
C ASN A 625 -12.45 -29.79 11.84
N GLY A 626 -13.68 -29.67 12.35
CA GLY A 626 -13.99 -28.99 13.60
C GLY A 626 -14.37 -27.51 13.46
N ALA A 627 -14.10 -26.90 12.29
CA ALA A 627 -14.51 -25.53 12.03
C ALA A 627 -16.04 -25.40 11.99
N ASN A 628 -16.58 -24.38 12.65
CA ASN A 628 -18.01 -24.11 12.70
C ASN A 628 -18.27 -22.60 12.82
N GLU A 629 -19.45 -22.17 12.38
CA GLU A 629 -19.89 -20.78 12.48
C GLU A 629 -21.42 -20.70 12.49
N GLN A 630 -21.97 -19.65 13.13
CA GLN A 630 -23.40 -19.36 13.16
C GLN A 630 -23.69 -18.00 12.52
N PHE A 631 -24.85 -17.87 11.88
CA PHE A 631 -25.30 -16.62 11.28
C PHE A 631 -26.77 -16.38 11.61
N ASP A 632 -27.05 -15.29 12.33
CA ASP A 632 -28.42 -14.90 12.67
C ASP A 632 -29.02 -14.02 11.56
N LEU A 633 -30.12 -14.47 10.98
CA LEU A 633 -30.87 -13.75 9.96
C LEU A 633 -32.17 -13.21 10.54
N LEU A 634 -32.30 -11.88 10.59
CA LEU A 634 -33.53 -11.18 10.93
C LEU A 634 -34.43 -11.07 9.70
N ILE A 635 -35.61 -11.68 9.74
CA ILE A 635 -36.63 -11.62 8.69
C ILE A 635 -37.68 -10.61 9.12
N SER A 636 -37.77 -9.50 8.40
CA SER A 636 -38.68 -8.40 8.73
C SER A 636 -39.86 -8.35 7.75
N PRO A 637 -41.08 -8.00 8.20
CA PRO A 637 -42.23 -7.79 7.33
C PRO A 637 -41.97 -6.62 6.36
N THR A 638 -42.79 -6.53 5.31
CA THR A 638 -42.73 -5.40 4.37
C THR A 638 -42.87 -4.06 5.08
N ALA A 639 -42.03 -3.09 4.74
CA ALA A 639 -42.28 -1.70 5.12
C ALA A 639 -43.58 -1.22 4.44
N ASP A 640 -44.55 -0.77 5.23
CA ASP A 640 -45.78 -0.17 4.71
C ASP A 640 -45.46 1.04 3.82
N SER A 641 -45.76 0.89 2.53
CA SER A 641 -46.15 1.90 1.54
C SER A 641 -45.57 3.33 1.64
N VAL A 642 -44.46 3.59 0.93
CA VAL A 642 -44.36 4.75 0.02
C VAL A 642 -43.71 4.30 -1.28
N ILE A 643 -44.39 4.64 -2.37
CA ILE A 643 -44.19 4.23 -3.75
C ILE A 643 -42.84 4.74 -4.28
N ASN A 644 -42.02 3.85 -4.85
CA ASN A 644 -41.27 4.04 -6.11
C ASN A 644 -40.33 2.84 -6.37
N GLU A 645 -40.91 1.73 -6.82
CA GLU A 645 -40.16 0.60 -7.36
C GLU A 645 -39.68 0.95 -8.78
N ARG A 646 -38.39 1.20 -8.99
CA ARG A 646 -37.77 1.13 -10.32
C ARG A 646 -37.19 -0.26 -10.53
N ILE A 647 -37.94 -1.09 -11.25
CA ILE A 647 -37.49 -2.41 -11.71
C ILE A 647 -36.54 -2.19 -12.90
N TYR A 648 -35.27 -2.57 -12.76
CA TYR A 648 -34.36 -2.77 -13.89
C TYR A 648 -34.30 -4.27 -14.22
N SER A 649 -34.64 -4.62 -15.45
CA SER A 649 -34.48 -5.98 -15.98
C SER A 649 -33.34 -6.04 -17.00
N ARG A 650 -32.64 -7.17 -16.99
CA ARG A 650 -31.45 -7.47 -17.80
C ARG A 650 -31.82 -7.57 -19.28
N VAL A 651 -31.19 -6.76 -20.13
CA VAL A 651 -31.24 -6.98 -21.58
C VAL A 651 -30.07 -7.89 -21.95
N ILE A 652 -30.38 -9.16 -22.23
CA ILE A 652 -29.52 -10.01 -23.07
C ILE A 652 -30.25 -10.22 -24.39
N LYS A 653 -29.60 -9.83 -25.49
CA LYS A 653 -29.74 -10.37 -26.85
C LYS A 653 -28.44 -9.96 -27.58
N LYS A 654 -27.72 -10.82 -28.28
CA LYS A 654 -27.79 -12.25 -28.54
C LYS A 654 -26.39 -12.70 -28.94
#